data_AF-A0A6H5IIF6-F1
#
_entry.id   AF-A0A6H5IIF6-F1
#
_cell.length_a   1.000
_cell.length_b   1.000
_cell.length_c   1.000
_cell.angle_alpha   90.00
_cell.angle_beta   90.00
_cell.angle_gamma   90.00
#
_symmetry.space_group_name_H-M   'P 1'
#
loop_
_entity.id
_entity.type
_entity.pdbx_description
1 polymer ?
#
loop_
_entity_poly.entity_id
_entity_poly.type
_entity_poly.pdbx_seq_one_letter_code
_entity_poly.pdbx_strand_id
1 'polypeptide(L)'
;MDQFNEDTFKILDPDDPLMKRFQDALKSHLQRIDGKLDEEIRELEAALKDANKTREDEGLALYEVQQEAARQEQAIDQYKDMLAEVVNLRGDISERLEKIKSAHKRLQDELQAKKSKEKLLQQSVESLDALQRQFAKWEQDLAANLSISQRISEKDAATERELIYQKQQKDFVLLKLEDEVWKLQSEIKDLDEQLQIKDEEKMALGQTLADAAADLEALEKEHKTLYSAWNSVLVLISQRDKINEEISAEQRRIKESLQNLQAQVENLKKNSNKEMENNERLTALQTRIKDEINLVKKLYDTDKEKYSSLEKNFNKISKLIDQNERELASATMEHEAASNADEQLGRDLVKLEKQKRCLEEDLLARLDDKVMHDKALKNLNRMLHETKDGNLESEVNLNRAENAYGKSLLEIEKLNSLLAGERFDLDAIEQRNEDKRRDLDKIQADIKGHELLQKQKERRVAQLNKKIEELSRGKEEIDPYDAKIQSMEKNIDETEQKIKKAQQFWLRQQGYMYSMSEQRDRQIQELSCICREIMLMEQRNYKLEVQLDKQRKEEANVNRSMNGLQHRLLQINVKLASQKELKCELEDKNNSVRNEYIQSLKNAELHLIQLQADIKRLCEDKCNLKEQLTAAQQDNLSWEKKVQLITETNKSFKEERNSGGDIALMKSEIHKMEIRLSYLRKAQEKLVQDMEFCISRRDNIVDEAMAREKKNPKNQHNQRIIMKKRLDDQKTKIKQVVKNLEVLVRKQRRVNMLRELKDGCYKSVIKSEMVLDEEWRNQLNLNKNLNEIMEQTQHDFPLLKNQVRKILLTLET
;
A
#
# COMPACT_ATOMS: atom_id res chain seq x y z
N MET A 1 124.24 -137.07 29.64
CA MET A 1 124.20 -137.39 31.07
C MET A 1 122.78 -137.84 31.37
N ASP A 2 122.48 -139.12 31.16
CA ASP A 2 122.51 -140.21 32.16
C ASP A 2 121.22 -140.14 33.04
N GLN A 3 120.36 -141.14 33.28
CA GLN A 3 120.36 -142.62 33.20
C GLN A 3 118.92 -143.15 33.56
N PHE A 4 118.49 -144.32 32.99
CA PHE A 4 117.57 -145.43 33.46
C PHE A 4 116.22 -145.14 34.19
N ASN A 5 115.07 -145.85 34.08
CA ASN A 5 114.55 -147.15 33.56
C ASN A 5 113.05 -146.92 33.20
N GLU A 6 112.51 -147.28 32.02
CA GLU A 6 112.00 -148.58 31.55
C GLU A 6 110.83 -149.20 32.34
N ASP A 7 109.65 -149.24 31.69
CA ASP A 7 108.80 -150.44 31.60
C ASP A 7 108.15 -150.46 30.21
N THR A 8 108.67 -151.33 29.34
CA THR A 8 108.39 -151.43 27.90
C THR A 8 107.21 -152.34 27.59
N PHE A 9 106.14 -151.81 27.01
CA PHE A 9 105.21 -152.59 26.17
C PHE A 9 105.57 -152.37 24.70
N LYS A 10 105.80 -153.46 23.96
CA LYS A 10 106.14 -153.48 22.53
C LYS A 10 104.99 -152.89 21.70
N ILE A 11 105.14 -151.63 21.32
CA ILE A 11 104.33 -150.88 20.36
C ILE A 11 104.87 -151.20 18.95
N LEU A 12 103.97 -151.32 17.95
CA LEU A 12 104.34 -151.45 16.54
C LEU A 12 105.29 -150.32 16.12
N ASP A 13 106.24 -150.64 15.23
CA ASP A 13 107.24 -149.70 14.74
C ASP A 13 106.57 -148.41 14.19
N PRO A 14 107.02 -147.19 14.54
CA PRO A 14 106.45 -145.93 14.06
C PRO A 14 106.32 -145.79 12.54
N ASP A 15 107.04 -146.62 11.77
CA ASP A 15 107.02 -146.69 10.31
C ASP A 15 106.12 -147.81 9.71
N ASP A 16 105.24 -148.44 10.51
CA ASP A 16 104.29 -149.44 10.01
C ASP A 16 103.18 -148.78 9.12
N PRO A 17 102.95 -149.26 7.87
CA PRO A 17 101.95 -148.72 6.95
C PRO A 17 100.52 -148.64 7.52
N LEU A 18 100.15 -149.45 8.52
CA LEU A 18 98.83 -149.40 9.16
C LEU A 18 98.67 -148.24 10.17
N MET A 19 99.76 -147.70 10.74
CA MET A 19 99.74 -146.56 11.68
C MET A 19 99.71 -145.20 10.97
N LYS A 20 100.07 -145.16 9.68
CA LYS A 20 100.09 -143.94 8.87
C LYS A 20 98.73 -143.24 8.82
N ARG A 21 97.62 -144.00 8.71
CA ARG A 21 96.26 -143.42 8.72
C ARG A 21 95.88 -142.75 10.03
N PHE A 22 96.31 -143.29 11.18
CA PHE A 22 96.10 -142.67 12.47
C PHE A 22 96.99 -141.43 12.67
N GLN A 23 98.26 -141.50 12.26
CA GLN A 23 99.21 -140.37 12.30
C GLN A 23 98.78 -139.23 11.36
N ASP A 24 98.31 -139.54 10.15
CA ASP A 24 97.77 -138.59 9.17
C ASP A 24 96.46 -137.95 9.65
N ALA A 25 95.60 -138.70 10.35
CA ALA A 25 94.38 -138.16 10.96
C ALA A 25 94.70 -137.17 12.09
N LEU A 26 95.68 -137.48 12.95
CA LEU A 26 96.14 -136.57 14.00
C LEU A 26 96.83 -135.32 13.42
N LYS A 27 97.66 -135.49 12.38
CA LYS A 27 98.33 -134.38 11.69
C LYS A 27 97.33 -133.47 10.97
N SER A 28 96.33 -134.04 10.30
CA SER A 28 95.25 -133.29 9.64
C SER A 28 94.39 -132.52 10.65
N HIS A 29 94.11 -133.09 11.83
CA HIS A 29 93.39 -132.39 12.90
C HIS A 29 94.15 -131.14 13.37
N LEU A 30 95.45 -131.26 13.65
CA LEU A 30 96.28 -130.13 14.08
C LEU A 30 96.44 -129.08 12.96
N GLN A 31 96.67 -129.49 11.72
CA GLN A 31 96.76 -128.57 10.57
C GLN A 31 95.42 -127.86 10.28
N ARG A 32 94.28 -128.52 10.52
CA ARG A 32 92.95 -127.90 10.40
C ARG A 32 92.73 -126.82 11.46
N ILE A 33 93.20 -127.03 12.68
CA ILE A 33 93.10 -126.03 13.76
C ILE A 33 94.05 -124.85 13.46
N ASP A 34 95.28 -125.15 13.07
CA ASP A 34 96.30 -124.15 12.74
C ASP A 34 95.85 -123.26 11.56
N GLY A 35 95.34 -123.87 10.48
CA GLY A 35 94.80 -123.14 9.34
C GLY A 35 93.59 -122.26 9.68
N LYS A 36 92.69 -122.72 10.55
CA LYS A 36 91.55 -121.91 11.01
C LYS A 36 92.00 -120.72 11.87
N LEU A 37 93.00 -120.92 12.74
CA LEU A 37 93.55 -119.84 13.56
C LEU A 37 94.31 -118.82 12.70
N ASP A 38 95.06 -119.27 11.70
CA ASP A 38 95.74 -118.39 10.74
C ASP A 38 94.75 -117.58 9.89
N GLU A 39 93.64 -118.19 9.47
CA GLU A 39 92.54 -117.49 8.79
C GLU A 39 91.90 -116.43 9.71
N GLU A 40 91.59 -116.77 10.96
CA GLU A 40 91.05 -115.82 11.94
C GLU A 40 92.02 -114.68 12.24
N ILE A 41 93.33 -114.96 12.33
CA ILE A 41 94.36 -113.93 12.52
C ILE A 41 94.40 -113.00 11.30
N ARG A 42 94.41 -113.53 10.07
CA ARG A 42 94.40 -112.69 8.86
C ARG A 42 93.12 -111.87 8.71
N GLU A 43 91.96 -112.44 9.04
CA GLU A 43 90.68 -111.72 9.06
C GLU A 43 90.71 -110.57 10.08
N LEU A 44 91.24 -110.82 11.29
CA LEU A 44 91.37 -109.79 12.32
C LEU A 44 92.41 -108.72 11.98
N GLU A 45 93.54 -109.09 11.36
CA GLU A 45 94.55 -108.14 10.88
C GLU A 45 94.01 -107.26 9.74
N ALA A 46 93.26 -107.84 8.79
CA ALA A 46 92.60 -107.10 7.73
C ALA A 46 91.53 -106.15 8.31
N ALA A 47 90.70 -106.63 9.25
CA ALA A 47 89.72 -105.80 9.93
C ALA A 47 90.36 -104.67 10.74
N LEU A 48 91.51 -104.90 11.38
CA LEU A 48 92.28 -103.87 12.08
C LEU A 48 92.86 -102.82 11.13
N LYS A 49 93.38 -103.26 9.97
CA LYS A 49 93.91 -102.36 8.95
C LYS A 49 92.81 -101.49 8.33
N ASP A 50 91.66 -102.09 8.02
CA ASP A 50 90.49 -101.37 7.52
C ASP A 50 89.95 -100.41 8.58
N ALA A 51 89.85 -100.82 9.85
CA ALA A 51 89.42 -99.95 10.95
C ALA A 51 90.39 -98.77 11.20
N ASN A 52 91.70 -98.99 11.06
CA ASN A 52 92.69 -97.90 11.15
C ASN A 52 92.56 -96.93 9.98
N LYS A 53 92.36 -97.44 8.76
CA LYS A 53 92.14 -96.61 7.59
C LYS A 53 90.84 -95.80 7.71
N THR A 54 89.74 -96.42 8.15
CA THR A 54 88.49 -95.69 8.40
C THR A 54 88.68 -94.65 9.50
N ARG A 55 89.47 -94.92 10.54
CA ARG A 55 89.78 -93.94 11.58
C ARG A 55 90.59 -92.75 11.05
N GLU A 56 91.53 -92.99 10.15
CA GLU A 56 92.30 -91.92 9.49
C GLU A 56 91.43 -91.10 8.53
N ASP A 57 90.61 -91.76 7.72
CA ASP A 57 89.66 -91.12 6.80
C ASP A 57 88.61 -90.30 7.57
N GLU A 58 88.05 -90.85 8.66
CA GLU A 58 87.16 -90.12 9.57
C GLU A 58 87.89 -88.97 10.29
N GLY A 59 89.18 -89.14 10.60
CA GLY A 59 90.02 -88.10 11.19
C GLY A 59 90.25 -86.92 10.24
N LEU A 60 90.52 -87.20 8.97
CA LEU A 60 90.62 -86.18 7.91
C LEU A 60 89.28 -85.50 7.67
N ALA A 61 88.19 -86.25 7.57
CA ALA A 61 86.85 -85.69 7.44
C ALA A 61 86.47 -84.81 8.65
N LEU A 62 86.82 -85.22 9.87
CA LEU A 62 86.63 -84.40 11.08
C LEU A 62 87.45 -83.12 11.03
N TYR A 63 88.69 -83.16 10.52
CA TYR A 63 89.52 -81.97 10.37
C TYR A 63 88.96 -81.01 9.31
N GLU A 64 88.47 -81.51 8.18
CA GLU A 64 87.80 -80.71 7.16
C GLU A 64 86.52 -80.07 7.72
N VAL A 65 85.70 -80.83 8.45
CA VAL A 65 84.50 -80.30 9.12
C VAL A 65 84.87 -79.29 10.21
N GLN A 66 85.98 -79.48 10.94
CA GLN A 66 86.48 -78.48 11.90
C GLN A 66 86.93 -77.19 11.19
N GLN A 67 87.58 -77.30 10.03
CA GLN A 67 87.97 -76.13 9.24
C GLN A 67 86.74 -75.41 8.69
N GLU A 68 85.74 -76.15 8.19
CA GLU A 68 84.46 -75.61 7.73
C GLU A 68 83.70 -74.93 8.88
N ALA A 69 83.68 -75.55 10.07
CA ALA A 69 83.08 -74.98 11.27
C ALA A 69 83.77 -73.69 11.70
N ALA A 70 85.10 -73.63 11.67
CA ALA A 70 85.85 -72.40 11.98
C ALA A 70 85.56 -71.27 10.97
N ARG A 71 85.42 -71.60 9.67
CA ARG A 71 84.98 -70.63 8.65
C ARG A 71 83.55 -70.16 8.91
N GLN A 72 82.66 -71.07 9.31
CA GLN A 72 81.28 -70.72 9.65
C GLN A 72 81.20 -69.88 10.93
N GLU A 73 81.99 -70.15 11.95
CA GLU A 73 82.09 -69.32 13.16
C GLU A 73 82.59 -67.91 12.81
N GLN A 74 83.63 -67.80 11.98
CA GLN A 74 84.10 -66.51 11.50
C GLN A 74 83.03 -65.76 10.68
N ALA A 75 82.29 -66.46 9.81
CA ALA A 75 81.18 -65.86 9.06
C ALA A 75 80.03 -65.45 9.99
N ILE A 76 79.72 -66.24 11.02
CA ILE A 76 78.73 -65.90 12.04
C ILE A 76 79.14 -64.65 12.80
N ASP A 77 80.41 -64.51 13.17
CA ASP A 77 80.90 -63.31 13.86
C ASP A 77 80.86 -62.08 12.95
N GLN A 78 81.21 -62.21 11.67
CA GLN A 78 80.98 -61.15 10.68
C GLN A 78 79.50 -60.78 10.56
N TYR A 79 78.60 -61.76 10.54
CA TYR A 79 77.16 -61.48 10.54
C TYR A 79 76.66 -60.86 11.84
N LYS A 80 77.24 -61.20 13.00
CA LYS A 80 76.93 -60.54 14.28
C LYS A 80 77.37 -59.09 14.26
N ASP A 81 78.54 -58.79 13.71
CA ASP A 81 79.04 -57.42 13.57
C ASP A 81 78.15 -56.63 12.60
N MET A 82 77.81 -57.19 11.44
CA MET A 82 76.86 -56.58 10.50
C MET A 82 75.47 -56.38 11.13
N LEU A 83 74.98 -57.33 11.92
CA LEU A 83 73.72 -57.18 12.64
C LEU A 83 73.80 -56.10 13.71
N ALA A 84 74.92 -55.99 14.43
CA ALA A 84 75.14 -54.91 15.39
C ALA A 84 75.15 -53.55 14.71
N GLU A 85 75.80 -53.41 13.55
CA GLU A 85 75.75 -52.21 12.72
C GLU A 85 74.33 -51.88 12.27
N VAL A 86 73.57 -52.87 11.76
CA VAL A 86 72.18 -52.67 11.33
C VAL A 86 71.27 -52.31 12.51
N VAL A 87 71.48 -52.92 13.68
CA VAL A 87 70.73 -52.60 14.91
C VAL A 87 71.03 -51.17 15.36
N ASN A 88 72.29 -50.74 15.30
CA ASN A 88 72.69 -49.36 15.63
C ASN A 88 72.08 -48.37 14.62
N LEU A 89 72.17 -48.63 13.32
CA LEU A 89 71.54 -47.79 12.29
C LEU A 89 70.02 -47.73 12.46
N ARG A 90 69.37 -48.85 12.79
CA ARG A 90 67.94 -48.88 13.11
C ARG A 90 67.64 -48.07 14.37
N GLY A 91 68.50 -48.13 15.39
CA GLY A 91 68.42 -47.32 16.60
C GLY A 91 68.47 -45.83 16.28
N ASP A 92 69.47 -45.40 15.53
CA ASP A 92 69.65 -44.00 15.08
C ASP A 92 68.46 -43.50 14.26
N ILE A 93 67.96 -44.33 13.33
CA ILE A 93 66.77 -44.00 12.54
C ILE A 93 65.54 -43.92 13.44
N SER A 94 65.36 -44.84 14.38
CA SER A 94 64.24 -44.83 15.32
C SER A 94 64.27 -43.60 16.24
N GLU A 95 65.45 -43.19 16.70
CA GLU A 95 65.62 -41.99 17.52
C GLU A 95 65.34 -40.71 16.70
N ARG A 96 65.83 -40.64 15.46
CA ARG A 96 65.50 -39.53 14.53
C ARG A 96 64.00 -39.49 14.23
N LEU A 97 63.39 -40.65 14.02
CA LEU A 97 61.96 -40.78 13.78
C LEU A 97 61.14 -40.36 15.00
N GLU A 98 61.59 -40.67 16.21
CA GLU A 98 60.93 -40.23 17.45
C GLU A 98 61.11 -38.72 17.68
N LYS A 99 62.27 -38.15 17.37
CA LYS A 99 62.48 -36.69 17.33
C LYS A 99 61.55 -36.01 16.32
N ILE A 100 61.40 -36.59 15.12
CA ILE A 100 60.47 -36.06 14.10
C ILE A 100 59.02 -36.23 14.54
N LYS A 101 58.62 -37.37 15.12
CA LYS A 101 57.26 -37.60 15.63
C LYS A 101 56.91 -36.66 16.76
N SER A 102 57.81 -36.46 17.73
CA SER A 102 57.59 -35.53 18.83
C SER A 102 57.55 -34.08 18.35
N ALA A 103 58.39 -33.69 17.38
CA ALA A 103 58.30 -32.38 16.73
C ALA A 103 57.00 -32.21 15.95
N HIS A 104 56.56 -33.22 15.19
CA HIS A 104 55.30 -33.20 14.45
C HIS A 104 54.10 -33.12 15.39
N LYS A 105 54.10 -33.87 16.50
CA LYS A 105 53.06 -33.80 17.54
C LYS A 105 53.00 -32.40 18.16
N ARG A 106 54.14 -31.80 18.51
CA ARG A 106 54.20 -30.41 18.99
C ARG A 106 53.64 -29.44 17.97
N LEU A 107 54.05 -29.54 16.69
CA LEU A 107 53.53 -28.69 15.62
C LEU A 107 52.03 -28.90 15.37
N GLN A 108 51.54 -30.13 15.53
CA GLN A 108 50.12 -30.45 15.42
C GLN A 108 49.33 -29.85 16.59
N ASP A 109 49.83 -29.96 17.81
CA ASP A 109 49.24 -29.36 19.01
C ASP A 109 49.24 -27.82 18.91
N GLU A 110 50.35 -27.23 18.43
CA GLU A 110 50.46 -25.79 18.15
C GLU A 110 49.50 -25.36 17.04
N LEU A 111 49.40 -26.11 15.94
CA LEU A 111 48.44 -25.85 14.86
C LEU A 111 47.00 -25.94 15.37
N GLN A 112 46.69 -26.91 16.23
CA GLN A 112 45.38 -27.06 16.85
C GLN A 112 45.08 -25.91 17.81
N ALA A 113 46.06 -25.44 18.58
CA ALA A 113 45.96 -24.25 19.43
C ALA A 113 45.80 -22.96 18.60
N LYS A 114 46.47 -22.86 17.44
CA LYS A 114 46.28 -21.74 16.50
C LYS A 114 44.90 -21.78 15.86
N LYS A 115 44.41 -22.96 15.45
CA LYS A 115 43.04 -23.15 14.92
C LYS A 115 41.96 -22.83 15.95
N SER A 116 42.15 -23.21 17.21
CA SER A 116 41.20 -22.85 18.27
C SER A 116 41.23 -21.35 18.55
N LYS A 117 42.41 -20.72 18.54
CA LYS A 117 42.55 -19.26 18.64
C LYS A 117 41.93 -18.53 17.44
N GLU A 118 42.13 -19.04 16.23
CA GLU A 118 41.52 -18.53 15.00
C GLU A 118 39.99 -18.61 15.09
N LYS A 119 39.43 -19.73 15.53
CA LYS A 119 37.99 -19.87 15.75
C LYS A 119 37.45 -18.87 16.79
N LEU A 120 38.15 -18.66 17.89
CA LEU A 120 37.79 -17.65 18.89
C LEU A 120 37.86 -16.23 18.33
N LEU A 121 38.90 -15.91 17.55
CA LEU A 121 39.02 -14.63 16.86
C LEU A 121 37.93 -14.46 15.81
N GLN A 122 37.56 -15.51 15.08
CA GLN A 122 36.49 -15.48 14.10
C GLN A 122 35.12 -15.27 14.76
N GLN A 123 34.85 -15.92 15.89
CA GLN A 123 33.67 -15.64 16.72
C GLN A 123 33.70 -14.20 17.26
N SER A 124 34.86 -13.70 17.66
CA SER A 124 35.02 -12.30 18.09
C SER A 124 34.75 -11.33 16.93
N VAL A 125 35.26 -11.61 15.73
CA VAL A 125 35.01 -10.81 14.52
C VAL A 125 33.54 -10.87 14.15
N GLU A 126 32.90 -12.04 14.16
CA GLU A 126 31.45 -12.18 13.93
C GLU A 126 30.62 -11.40 14.96
N SER A 127 31.05 -11.39 16.23
CA SER A 127 30.41 -10.60 17.28
C SER A 127 30.62 -9.09 17.10
N LEU A 128 31.81 -8.67 16.65
CA LEU A 128 32.13 -7.28 16.34
C LEU A 128 31.42 -6.80 15.07
N ASP A 129 31.29 -7.65 14.06
CA ASP A 129 30.50 -7.41 12.85
C ASP A 129 29.01 -7.28 13.19
N ALA A 130 28.49 -8.14 14.08
CA ALA A 130 27.13 -8.03 14.57
C ALA A 130 26.92 -6.71 15.32
N LEU A 131 27.87 -6.32 16.17
CA LEU A 131 27.86 -5.05 16.87
C LEU A 131 27.99 -3.86 15.91
N GLN A 132 28.84 -3.95 14.88
CA GLN A 132 28.98 -2.92 13.85
C GLN A 132 27.69 -2.78 13.04
N ARG A 133 27.01 -3.89 12.70
CA ARG A 133 25.68 -3.82 12.06
C ARG A 133 24.64 -3.19 12.98
N GLN A 134 24.71 -3.44 14.29
CA GLN A 134 23.84 -2.75 15.26
C GLN A 134 24.16 -1.26 15.33
N PHE A 135 25.43 -0.87 15.39
CA PHE A 135 25.83 0.53 15.35
C PHE A 135 25.44 1.22 14.05
N ALA A 136 25.62 0.58 12.89
CA ALA A 136 25.18 1.12 11.62
C ALA A 136 23.65 1.32 11.56
N LYS A 137 22.87 0.38 12.14
CA LYS A 137 21.43 0.56 12.30
C LYS A 137 21.11 1.73 13.23
N TRP A 138 21.80 1.84 14.37
CA TRP A 138 21.61 2.96 15.27
C TRP A 138 22.01 4.30 14.65
N GLU A 139 23.11 4.37 13.89
CA GLU A 139 23.50 5.56 13.15
C GLU A 139 22.46 5.91 12.09
N GLN A 140 21.92 4.92 11.38
CA GLN A 140 20.85 5.13 10.40
C GLN A 140 19.56 5.61 11.07
N ASP A 141 19.15 4.99 12.18
CA ASP A 141 17.98 5.37 12.96
C ASP A 141 18.18 6.77 13.58
N LEU A 142 19.38 7.10 14.05
CA LEU A 142 19.72 8.38 14.63
C LEU A 142 19.82 9.47 13.56
N ALA A 143 20.35 9.17 12.37
CA ALA A 143 20.31 10.05 11.21
C ALA A 143 18.87 10.26 10.71
N ALA A 144 18.05 9.21 10.69
CA ALA A 144 16.63 9.30 10.37
C ALA A 144 15.89 10.16 11.40
N ASN A 145 16.10 9.92 12.70
CA ASN A 145 15.53 10.70 13.79
C ASN A 145 16.03 12.15 13.77
N LEU A 146 17.30 12.41 13.45
CA LEU A 146 17.82 13.76 13.24
C LEU A 146 17.18 14.43 12.03
N SER A 147 16.97 13.72 10.92
CA SER A 147 16.27 14.27 9.75
C SER A 147 14.79 14.56 10.04
N ILE A 148 14.14 13.69 10.82
CA ILE A 148 12.77 13.89 11.30
C ILE A 148 12.73 15.07 12.26
N SER A 149 13.67 15.16 13.20
CA SER A 149 13.78 16.27 14.15
C SER A 149 14.11 17.60 13.46
N GLN A 150 14.96 17.60 12.43
CA GLN A 150 15.22 18.76 11.57
C GLN A 150 13.95 19.16 10.83
N ARG A 151 13.23 18.22 10.21
CA ARG A 151 11.95 18.52 9.54
C ARG A 151 10.87 19.01 10.51
N ILE A 152 10.80 18.44 11.71
CA ILE A 152 9.91 18.91 12.78
C ILE A 152 10.32 20.31 13.20
N SER A 153 11.60 20.57 13.42
CA SER A 153 12.11 21.90 13.78
C SER A 153 11.91 22.93 12.67
N GLU A 154 12.08 22.57 11.40
CA GLU A 154 11.79 23.43 10.25
C GLU A 154 10.29 23.70 10.13
N LYS A 155 9.46 22.68 10.35
CA LYS A 155 8.01 22.83 10.39
C LYS A 155 7.58 23.70 11.56
N ASP A 156 8.16 23.51 12.75
CA ASP A 156 7.88 24.28 13.95
C ASP A 156 8.36 25.73 13.78
N ALA A 157 9.52 25.96 13.17
CA ALA A 157 9.98 27.30 12.81
C ALA A 157 9.07 27.95 11.76
N ALA A 158 8.52 27.18 10.82
CA ALA A 158 7.56 27.68 9.84
C ALA A 158 6.21 28.02 10.49
N THR A 159 5.70 27.16 11.39
CA THR A 159 4.47 27.45 12.16
C THR A 159 4.69 28.61 13.11
N GLU A 160 5.86 28.73 13.75
CA GLU A 160 6.21 29.87 14.60
C GLU A 160 6.25 31.17 13.79
N ARG A 161 6.86 31.17 12.59
CA ARG A 161 6.82 32.34 11.68
C ARG A 161 5.40 32.70 11.28
N GLU A 162 4.57 31.71 10.94
CA GLU A 162 3.17 31.92 10.61
C GLU A 162 2.38 32.45 11.81
N LEU A 163 2.60 31.92 13.01
CA LEU A 163 1.99 32.40 14.25
C LEU A 163 2.46 33.81 14.60
N ILE A 164 3.73 34.14 14.41
CA ILE A 164 4.27 35.49 14.57
C ILE A 164 3.62 36.43 13.55
N TYR A 165 3.49 36.01 12.29
CA TYR A 165 2.84 36.81 11.26
C TYR A 165 1.35 37.05 11.57
N GLN A 166 0.62 36.02 11.97
CA GLN A 166 -0.77 36.13 12.43
C GLN A 166 -0.87 36.98 13.70
N LYS A 167 0.08 36.87 14.63
CA LYS A 167 0.15 37.74 15.80
C LYS A 167 0.37 39.19 15.38
N GLN A 168 1.30 39.47 14.47
CA GLN A 168 1.51 40.82 13.94
C GLN A 168 0.25 41.36 13.26
N GLN A 169 -0.45 40.57 12.45
CA GLN A 169 -1.72 40.97 11.86
C GLN A 169 -2.78 41.28 12.93
N LYS A 170 -2.87 40.45 13.97
CA LYS A 170 -3.76 40.68 15.10
C LYS A 170 -3.35 41.94 15.86
N ASP A 171 -2.06 42.17 16.12
CA ASP A 171 -1.54 43.35 16.81
C ASP A 171 -1.84 44.62 15.99
N PHE A 172 -1.77 44.58 14.65
CA PHE A 172 -2.21 45.68 13.80
C PHE A 172 -3.72 45.96 13.90
N VAL A 173 -4.54 44.91 13.96
CA VAL A 173 -5.99 45.06 14.18
C VAL A 173 -6.25 45.59 15.59
N LEU A 174 -5.52 45.11 16.59
CA LEU A 174 -5.63 45.54 17.98
C LEU A 174 -5.27 47.02 18.10
N LEU A 175 -4.18 47.47 17.46
CA LEU A 175 -3.80 48.88 17.41
C LEU A 175 -4.86 49.74 16.69
N LYS A 176 -5.45 49.25 15.60
CA LYS A 176 -6.57 49.95 14.94
C LYS A 176 -7.81 50.04 15.83
N LEU A 177 -8.14 48.95 16.53
CA LEU A 177 -9.26 48.91 17.47
C LEU A 177 -8.97 49.80 18.68
N GLU A 178 -7.74 49.85 19.17
CA GLU A 178 -7.30 50.78 20.21
C GLU A 178 -7.46 52.22 19.73
N ASP A 179 -6.98 52.56 18.53
CA ASP A 179 -7.15 53.89 17.93
C ASP A 179 -8.64 54.26 17.77
N GLU A 180 -9.49 53.32 17.35
CA GLU A 180 -10.94 53.50 17.26
C GLU A 180 -11.57 53.66 18.65
N VAL A 181 -11.15 52.89 19.64
CA VAL A 181 -11.59 53.03 21.03
C VAL A 181 -11.18 54.39 21.58
N TRP A 182 -9.95 54.85 21.33
CA TRP A 182 -9.50 56.19 21.74
C TRP A 182 -10.31 57.30 21.07
N LYS A 183 -10.62 57.17 19.76
CA LYS A 183 -11.49 58.10 19.05
C LYS A 183 -12.90 58.12 19.65
N LEU A 184 -13.51 56.95 19.83
CA LEU A 184 -14.84 56.83 20.43
C LEU A 184 -14.86 57.34 21.88
N GLN A 185 -13.81 57.11 22.67
CA GLN A 185 -13.69 57.66 24.01
C GLN A 185 -13.58 59.19 23.99
N SER A 186 -12.85 59.77 23.02
CA SER A 186 -12.82 61.22 22.82
C SER A 186 -14.19 61.75 22.42
N GLU A 187 -14.88 61.10 21.47
CA GLU A 187 -16.22 61.48 21.03
C GLU A 187 -17.24 61.37 22.16
N ILE A 188 -17.19 60.31 22.98
CA ILE A 188 -18.03 60.16 24.18
C ILE A 188 -17.77 61.31 25.14
N LYS A 189 -16.50 61.66 25.39
CA LYS A 189 -16.16 62.77 26.27
C LYS A 189 -16.71 64.10 25.72
N ASP A 190 -16.54 64.36 24.43
CA ASP A 190 -17.08 65.56 23.78
C ASP A 190 -18.62 65.60 23.85
N LEU A 191 -19.30 64.45 23.70
CA LEU A 191 -20.75 64.33 23.83
C LEU A 191 -21.22 64.50 25.29
N ASP A 192 -20.48 63.98 26.26
CA ASP A 192 -20.76 64.18 27.69
C ASP A 192 -20.61 65.65 28.08
N GLU A 193 -19.58 66.34 27.58
CA GLU A 193 -19.41 67.79 27.74
C GLU A 193 -20.60 68.55 27.10
N GLN A 194 -21.04 68.15 25.90
CA GLN A 194 -22.23 68.73 25.28
C GLN A 194 -23.51 68.45 26.06
N LEU A 195 -23.68 67.25 26.62
CA LEU A 195 -24.83 66.90 27.46
C LEU A 195 -24.87 67.73 28.73
N GLN A 196 -23.73 67.94 29.39
CA GLN A 196 -23.65 68.83 30.56
C GLN A 196 -24.08 70.25 30.22
N ILE A 197 -23.59 70.80 29.11
CA ILE A 197 -24.01 72.13 28.62
C ILE A 197 -25.53 72.15 28.35
N LYS A 198 -26.07 71.10 27.73
CA LYS A 198 -27.51 71.01 27.43
C LYS A 198 -28.38 70.84 28.67
N ASP A 199 -27.90 70.14 29.69
CA ASP A 199 -28.58 70.01 30.98
C ASP A 199 -28.57 71.36 31.72
N GLU A 200 -27.48 72.11 31.68
CA GLU A 200 -27.43 73.48 32.21
C GLU A 200 -28.43 74.41 31.49
N GLU A 201 -28.46 74.38 30.16
CA GLU A 201 -29.46 75.13 29.36
C GLU A 201 -30.90 74.69 29.69
N LYS A 202 -31.14 73.39 29.83
CA LYS A 202 -32.46 72.85 30.18
C LYS A 202 -32.89 73.26 31.58
N MET A 203 -31.98 73.28 32.56
CA MET A 203 -32.26 73.75 33.91
C MET A 203 -32.58 75.25 33.91
N ALA A 204 -31.84 76.07 33.15
CA ALA A 204 -32.14 77.48 32.96
C ALA A 204 -33.51 77.71 32.30
N LEU A 205 -33.82 76.98 31.23
CA LEU A 205 -35.14 77.02 30.58
C LEU A 205 -36.25 76.56 31.51
N GLY A 206 -36.02 75.48 32.28
CA GLY A 206 -36.95 75.00 33.29
C GLY A 206 -37.26 76.06 34.35
N GLN A 207 -36.25 76.80 34.79
CA GLN A 207 -36.43 77.93 35.69
C GLN A 207 -37.25 79.06 35.04
N THR A 208 -36.95 79.45 33.80
CA THR A 208 -37.77 80.47 33.09
C THR A 208 -39.21 80.04 32.86
N LEU A 209 -39.46 78.74 32.61
CA LEU A 209 -40.82 78.21 32.48
C LEU A 209 -41.56 78.20 33.82
N ALA A 210 -40.87 77.89 34.92
CA ALA A 210 -41.43 77.96 36.25
C ALA A 210 -41.80 79.41 36.62
N ASP A 211 -40.92 80.38 36.32
CA ASP A 211 -41.18 81.81 36.51
C ASP A 211 -42.38 82.26 35.67
N ALA A 212 -42.43 81.90 34.38
CA ALA A 212 -43.56 82.21 33.50
C ALA A 212 -44.87 81.54 33.95
N ALA A 213 -44.82 80.32 34.49
CA ALA A 213 -45.99 79.64 35.04
C ALA A 213 -46.50 80.34 36.31
N ALA A 214 -45.60 80.81 37.17
CA ALA A 214 -45.95 81.63 38.34
C ALA A 214 -46.61 82.95 37.93
N ASP A 215 -46.07 83.62 36.89
CA ASP A 215 -46.66 84.83 36.32
C ASP A 215 -48.06 84.58 35.74
N LEU A 216 -48.26 83.47 35.03
CA LEU A 216 -49.58 83.09 34.51
C LEU A 216 -50.58 82.80 35.63
N GLU A 217 -50.16 82.13 36.70
CA GLU A 217 -51.02 81.88 37.87
C GLU A 217 -51.39 83.21 38.57
N ALA A 218 -50.46 84.16 38.64
CA ALA A 218 -50.73 85.50 39.16
C ALA A 218 -51.77 86.24 38.30
N LEU A 219 -51.63 86.21 36.96
CA LEU A 219 -52.60 86.77 36.03
C LEU A 219 -53.98 86.11 36.15
N GLU A 220 -54.05 84.78 36.32
CA GLU A 220 -55.32 84.09 36.50
C GLU A 220 -56.01 84.52 37.81
N LYS A 221 -55.24 84.73 38.89
CA LYS A 221 -55.76 85.29 40.15
C LYS A 221 -56.30 86.70 39.95
N GLU A 222 -55.58 87.57 39.24
CA GLU A 222 -56.06 88.93 38.90
C GLU A 222 -57.32 88.90 38.02
N HIS A 223 -57.39 87.99 37.05
CA HIS A 223 -58.58 87.84 36.22
C HIS A 223 -59.79 87.39 37.06
N LYS A 224 -59.60 86.48 38.01
CA LYS A 224 -60.66 86.05 38.95
C LYS A 224 -61.13 87.20 39.85
N THR A 225 -60.23 88.05 40.34
CA THR A 225 -60.61 89.22 41.16
C THR A 225 -61.31 90.29 40.33
N LEU A 226 -60.87 90.55 39.09
CA LEU A 226 -61.57 91.46 38.16
C LEU A 226 -62.97 90.95 37.80
N TYR A 227 -63.11 89.66 37.50
CA TYR A 227 -64.40 89.06 37.18
C TYR A 227 -65.39 89.14 38.35
N SER A 228 -64.93 88.92 39.59
CA SER A 228 -65.78 89.07 40.77
C SER A 228 -66.20 90.53 41.01
N ALA A 229 -65.29 91.48 40.81
CA ALA A 229 -65.60 92.91 40.88
C ALA A 229 -66.61 93.34 39.80
N TRP A 230 -66.46 92.85 38.57
CA TRP A 230 -67.39 93.14 37.47
C TRP A 230 -68.79 92.58 37.73
N ASN A 231 -68.91 91.35 38.23
CA ASN A 231 -70.20 90.78 38.63
C ASN A 231 -70.89 91.61 39.72
N SER A 232 -70.12 92.17 40.68
CA SER A 232 -70.68 93.08 41.69
C SER A 232 -71.27 94.35 41.07
N VAL A 233 -70.59 94.95 40.09
CA VAL A 233 -71.09 96.13 39.35
C VAL A 233 -72.37 95.79 38.58
N LEU A 234 -72.43 94.64 37.92
CA LEU A 234 -73.62 94.18 37.19
C LEU A 234 -74.84 94.03 38.10
N VAL A 235 -74.66 93.48 39.31
CA VAL A 235 -75.73 93.37 40.31
C VAL A 235 -76.25 94.76 40.69
N LEU A 236 -75.36 95.74 40.92
CA LEU A 236 -75.75 97.12 41.23
C LEU A 236 -76.53 97.79 40.09
N ILE A 237 -76.14 97.55 38.84
CA ILE A 237 -76.88 98.05 37.66
C ILE A 237 -78.28 97.43 37.61
N SER A 238 -78.41 96.12 37.80
CA SER A 238 -79.71 95.45 37.78
C SER A 238 -80.68 95.95 38.87
N GLN A 239 -80.15 96.33 40.04
CA GLN A 239 -80.96 96.91 41.12
C GLN A 239 -81.43 98.33 40.76
N ARG A 240 -80.57 99.11 40.09
CA ARG A 240 -80.91 100.46 39.63
C ARG A 240 -81.97 100.44 38.54
N ASP A 241 -81.91 99.48 37.62
CA ASP A 241 -82.91 99.32 36.55
C ASP A 241 -84.29 98.95 37.11
N LYS A 242 -84.36 98.09 38.13
CA LYS A 242 -85.61 97.79 38.85
C LYS A 242 -86.28 99.03 39.44
N ILE A 243 -85.50 99.89 40.10
CA ILE A 243 -86.02 101.15 40.68
C ILE A 243 -86.55 102.08 39.56
N ASN A 244 -85.86 102.13 38.41
CA ASN A 244 -86.30 102.94 37.27
C ASN A 244 -87.61 102.43 36.64
N GLU A 245 -87.82 101.11 36.59
CA GLU A 245 -89.08 100.51 36.14
C GLU A 245 -90.25 100.89 37.06
N GLU A 246 -90.05 100.87 38.38
CA GLU A 246 -91.06 101.29 39.36
C GLU A 246 -91.45 102.76 39.18
N ILE A 247 -90.47 103.65 39.00
CA ILE A 247 -90.72 105.08 38.72
C ILE A 247 -91.46 105.28 37.39
N SER A 248 -91.09 104.52 36.36
CA SER A 248 -91.73 104.59 35.03
C SER A 248 -93.18 104.06 35.03
N ALA A 249 -93.51 103.13 35.92
CA ALA A 249 -94.88 102.64 36.11
C ALA A 249 -95.79 103.71 36.73
N GLU A 250 -95.30 104.48 37.71
CA GLU A 250 -96.08 105.58 38.30
C GLU A 250 -96.27 106.74 37.33
N GLN A 251 -95.27 107.08 36.50
CA GLN A 251 -95.44 108.08 35.45
C GLN A 251 -96.51 107.69 34.41
N ARG A 252 -96.70 106.40 34.12
CA ARG A 252 -97.75 105.92 33.21
C ARG A 252 -99.15 106.11 33.79
N ARG A 253 -99.36 105.81 35.08
CA ARG A 253 -100.66 106.03 35.75
C ARG A 253 -101.11 107.48 35.72
N ILE A 254 -100.18 108.41 35.92
CA ILE A 254 -100.45 109.86 35.86
C ILE A 254 -100.78 110.30 34.42
N LYS A 255 -100.09 109.76 33.40
CA LYS A 255 -100.40 110.05 31.98
C LYS A 255 -101.79 109.55 31.56
N GLU A 256 -102.20 108.36 32.00
CA GLU A 256 -103.51 107.78 31.68
C GLU A 256 -104.68 108.60 32.29
N SER A 257 -104.50 109.15 33.50
CA SER A 257 -105.53 110.03 34.10
C SER A 257 -105.67 111.36 33.34
N LEU A 258 -104.56 111.90 32.82
CA LEU A 258 -104.53 113.15 32.05
C LEU A 258 -105.17 112.99 30.65
N GLN A 259 -104.98 111.84 30.01
CA GLN A 259 -105.62 111.52 28.72
C GLN A 259 -107.16 111.39 28.84
N ASN A 260 -107.67 110.84 29.95
CA ASN A 260 -109.12 110.78 30.20
C ASN A 260 -109.77 112.17 30.36
N LEU A 261 -109.09 113.10 31.03
CA LEU A 261 -109.55 114.49 31.14
C LEU A 261 -109.50 115.23 29.79
N GLN A 262 -108.48 114.97 28.95
CA GLN A 262 -108.40 115.53 27.59
C GLN A 262 -109.52 115.01 26.66
N ALA A 263 -109.88 113.73 26.74
CA ALA A 263 -110.97 113.15 25.93
C ALA A 263 -112.36 113.76 26.26
N GLN A 264 -112.61 114.12 27.53
CA GLN A 264 -113.85 114.80 27.92
C GLN A 264 -113.93 116.24 27.37
N VAL A 265 -112.80 116.94 27.30
CA VAL A 265 -112.71 118.30 26.74
C VAL A 265 -112.90 118.31 25.21
N GLU A 266 -112.39 117.31 24.48
CA GLU A 266 -112.61 117.21 23.03
C GLU A 266 -114.05 116.90 22.63
N ASN A 267 -114.79 116.12 23.42
CA ASN A 267 -116.20 115.83 23.14
C ASN A 267 -117.11 117.06 23.30
N LEU A 268 -116.83 117.95 24.26
CA LEU A 268 -117.56 119.21 24.41
C LEU A 268 -117.26 120.19 23.26
N LYS A 269 -116.02 120.23 22.75
CA LYS A 269 -115.67 121.02 21.56
C LYS A 269 -116.34 120.51 20.27
N LYS A 270 -116.50 119.20 20.09
CA LYS A 270 -117.18 118.61 18.93
C LYS A 270 -118.68 118.94 18.86
N ASN A 271 -119.37 119.06 20.00
CA ASN A 271 -120.79 119.43 20.02
C ASN A 271 -121.01 120.92 19.72
N SER A 272 -120.08 121.80 20.12
CA SER A 272 -120.13 123.24 19.82
C SER A 272 -119.94 123.55 18.33
N ASN A 273 -119.08 122.82 17.62
CA ASN A 273 -118.86 123.05 16.18
C ASN A 273 -120.02 122.55 15.29
N LYS A 274 -120.78 121.53 15.72
CA LYS A 274 -121.94 121.02 14.97
C LYS A 274 -123.11 122.01 14.90
N GLU A 275 -123.31 122.80 15.95
CA GLU A 275 -124.34 123.86 15.95
C GLU A 275 -123.96 125.06 15.10
N MET A 276 -122.66 125.34 14.94
CA MET A 276 -122.17 126.47 14.13
C MET A 276 -122.24 126.17 12.62
N GLU A 277 -121.90 124.95 12.18
CA GLU A 277 -122.04 124.52 10.77
C GLU A 277 -123.50 124.41 10.30
N ASN A 278 -124.45 124.21 11.23
CA ASN A 278 -125.88 124.10 10.91
C ASN A 278 -126.51 125.47 10.62
N ASN A 279 -126.03 126.54 11.25
CA ASN A 279 -126.50 127.90 11.04
C ASN A 279 -126.07 128.46 9.66
N GLU A 280 -124.81 128.24 9.26
CA GLU A 280 -124.30 128.68 7.95
C GLU A 280 -124.94 127.94 6.76
N ARG A 281 -125.29 126.65 6.92
CA ARG A 281 -126.01 125.89 5.89
C ARG A 281 -127.44 126.38 5.64
N LEU A 282 -128.16 126.84 6.67
CA LEU A 282 -129.53 127.34 6.53
C LEU A 282 -129.60 128.71 5.83
N THR A 283 -128.63 129.60 6.05
CA THR A 283 -128.60 130.93 5.40
C THR A 283 -128.22 130.86 3.90
N ALA A 284 -127.37 129.92 3.51
CA ALA A 284 -127.03 129.67 2.10
C ALA A 284 -128.17 128.97 1.32
N LEU A 285 -128.96 128.11 1.98
CA LEU A 285 -130.13 127.45 1.36
C LEU A 285 -131.27 128.45 1.10
N GLN A 286 -131.48 129.42 1.99
CA GLN A 286 -132.57 130.40 1.91
C GLN A 286 -132.40 131.41 0.76
N THR A 287 -131.17 131.74 0.39
CA THR A 287 -130.85 132.64 -0.74
C THR A 287 -130.93 131.91 -2.08
N ARG A 288 -130.51 130.65 -2.14
CA ARG A 288 -130.59 129.80 -3.36
C ARG A 288 -132.04 129.41 -3.74
N ILE A 289 -132.88 129.08 -2.74
CA ILE A 289 -134.29 128.72 -2.97
C ILE A 289 -135.12 129.92 -3.48
N LYS A 290 -134.79 131.16 -3.07
CA LYS A 290 -135.49 132.37 -3.56
C LYS A 290 -135.23 132.67 -5.04
N ASP A 291 -134.03 132.38 -5.54
CA ASP A 291 -133.67 132.59 -6.94
C ASP A 291 -134.15 131.42 -7.85
N GLU A 292 -134.16 130.19 -7.34
CA GLU A 292 -134.72 129.02 -8.05
C GLU A 292 -136.26 129.10 -8.18
N ILE A 293 -136.99 129.61 -7.19
CA ILE A 293 -138.46 129.78 -7.27
C ILE A 293 -138.86 130.79 -8.37
N ASN A 294 -138.06 131.83 -8.62
CA ASN A 294 -138.34 132.84 -9.64
C ASN A 294 -138.00 132.36 -11.07
N LEU A 295 -137.04 131.45 -11.22
CA LEU A 295 -136.69 130.82 -12.50
C LEU A 295 -137.69 129.71 -12.88
N VAL A 296 -138.09 128.88 -11.91
CA VAL A 296 -139.04 127.77 -12.10
C VAL A 296 -140.46 128.25 -12.44
N LYS A 297 -140.92 129.38 -11.87
CA LYS A 297 -142.22 129.97 -12.26
C LYS A 297 -142.28 130.39 -13.73
N LYS A 298 -141.19 130.89 -14.31
CA LYS A 298 -141.14 131.29 -15.73
C LYS A 298 -141.01 130.10 -16.69
N LEU A 299 -140.35 129.02 -16.28
CA LEU A 299 -140.23 127.79 -17.07
C LEU A 299 -141.53 126.95 -17.04
N TYR A 300 -142.22 126.89 -15.90
CA TYR A 300 -143.48 126.18 -15.73
C TYR A 300 -144.60 126.68 -16.65
N ASP A 301 -144.73 128.01 -16.81
CA ASP A 301 -145.75 128.58 -17.71
C ASP A 301 -145.48 128.22 -19.19
N THR A 302 -144.21 128.13 -19.59
CA THR A 302 -143.82 127.72 -20.96
C THR A 302 -143.93 126.22 -21.24
N ASP A 303 -143.74 125.37 -20.23
CA ASP A 303 -143.86 123.91 -20.41
C ASP A 303 -145.31 123.42 -20.32
N LYS A 304 -146.20 124.14 -19.62
CA LYS A 304 -147.64 123.85 -19.59
C LYS A 304 -148.32 124.00 -20.97
N GLU A 305 -147.90 124.97 -21.78
CA GLU A 305 -148.39 125.14 -23.16
C GLU A 305 -147.85 124.04 -24.11
N LYS A 306 -146.61 123.58 -23.90
CA LYS A 306 -146.02 122.48 -24.67
C LYS A 306 -146.69 121.14 -24.36
N TYR A 307 -147.02 120.86 -23.09
CA TYR A 307 -147.66 119.60 -22.68
C TYR A 307 -149.02 119.38 -23.35
N SER A 308 -149.85 120.42 -23.44
CA SER A 308 -151.18 120.35 -24.08
C SER A 308 -151.11 120.12 -25.61
N SER A 309 -149.98 120.46 -26.25
CA SER A 309 -149.72 120.20 -27.66
C SER A 309 -149.22 118.76 -27.94
N LEU A 310 -148.44 118.19 -27.02
CA LEU A 310 -147.89 116.82 -27.12
C LEU A 310 -148.95 115.75 -26.82
N GLU A 311 -149.89 116.01 -25.92
CA GLU A 311 -151.01 115.11 -25.61
C GLU A 311 -151.95 114.86 -26.81
N LYS A 312 -152.12 115.86 -27.69
CA LYS A 312 -152.88 115.73 -28.95
C LYS A 312 -152.14 114.89 -30.01
N ASN A 313 -150.81 114.86 -29.97
CA ASN A 313 -149.99 114.09 -30.90
C ASN A 313 -149.84 112.62 -30.47
N PHE A 314 -149.80 112.34 -29.16
CA PHE A 314 -149.77 110.97 -28.63
C PHE A 314 -151.01 110.15 -29.01
N ASN A 315 -152.20 110.76 -28.95
CA ASN A 315 -153.45 110.11 -29.38
C ASN A 315 -153.53 109.82 -30.90
N LYS A 316 -152.72 110.47 -31.74
CA LYS A 316 -152.59 110.14 -33.18
C LYS A 316 -151.67 108.94 -33.41
N ILE A 317 -150.58 108.83 -32.64
CA ILE A 317 -149.62 107.73 -32.74
C ILE A 317 -150.23 106.41 -32.25
N SER A 318 -151.06 106.45 -31.21
CA SER A 318 -151.77 105.25 -30.73
C SER A 318 -152.67 104.60 -31.79
N LYS A 319 -153.26 105.38 -32.72
CA LYS A 319 -154.10 104.84 -33.81
C LYS A 319 -153.31 104.22 -34.97
N LEU A 320 -152.04 104.57 -35.13
CA LEU A 320 -151.15 103.98 -36.15
C LEU A 320 -150.59 102.62 -35.71
N ILE A 321 -150.46 102.39 -34.40
CA ILE A 321 -150.00 101.12 -33.83
C ILE A 321 -151.03 100.00 -34.07
N ASP A 322 -152.33 100.27 -33.87
CA ASP A 322 -153.43 99.33 -34.15
C ASP A 322 -153.56 98.95 -35.66
N GLN A 323 -152.89 99.69 -36.55
CA GLN A 323 -152.87 99.44 -37.98
C GLN A 323 -151.68 98.54 -38.37
N ASN A 324 -150.52 98.72 -37.73
CA ASN A 324 -149.34 97.86 -37.89
C ASN A 324 -149.54 96.44 -37.36
N GLU A 325 -150.32 96.25 -36.29
CA GLU A 325 -150.62 94.91 -35.76
C GLU A 325 -151.45 94.03 -36.73
N ARG A 326 -152.23 94.64 -37.64
CA ARG A 326 -152.97 93.91 -38.68
C ARG A 326 -152.10 93.47 -39.85
N GLU A 327 -151.04 94.21 -40.17
CA GLU A 327 -150.09 93.85 -41.23
C GLU A 327 -149.15 92.72 -40.79
N LEU A 328 -148.81 92.64 -39.50
CA LEU A 328 -147.98 91.57 -38.93
C LEU A 328 -148.64 90.18 -39.00
N ALA A 329 -149.97 90.10 -38.85
CA ALA A 329 -150.72 88.84 -38.93
C ALA A 329 -150.75 88.24 -40.35
N SER A 330 -150.58 89.06 -41.39
CA SER A 330 -150.47 88.58 -42.79
C SER A 330 -149.11 87.93 -43.07
N ALA A 331 -148.03 88.47 -42.51
CA ALA A 331 -146.67 87.94 -42.70
C ALA A 331 -146.45 86.58 -42.01
N THR A 332 -147.17 86.30 -40.92
CA THR A 332 -147.07 85.02 -40.22
C THR A 332 -147.67 83.83 -40.98
N MET A 333 -148.67 84.03 -41.85
CA MET A 333 -149.24 82.96 -42.66
C MET A 333 -148.32 82.52 -43.81
N GLU A 334 -147.48 83.42 -44.34
CA GLU A 334 -146.50 83.08 -45.39
C GLU A 334 -145.32 82.26 -44.84
N HIS A 335 -144.98 82.41 -43.55
CA HIS A 335 -143.89 81.66 -42.91
C HIS A 335 -144.22 80.18 -42.71
N GLU A 336 -145.47 79.83 -42.35
CA GLU A 336 -145.90 78.44 -42.15
C GLU A 336 -145.88 77.61 -43.44
N ALA A 337 -146.07 78.23 -44.61
CA ALA A 337 -145.99 77.56 -45.91
C ALA A 337 -144.55 77.12 -46.28
N ALA A 338 -143.53 77.88 -45.86
CA ALA A 338 -142.12 77.56 -46.14
C ALA A 338 -141.58 76.42 -45.24
N SER A 339 -142.06 76.31 -44.00
CA SER A 339 -141.64 75.28 -43.03
C SER A 339 -141.99 73.86 -43.49
N ASN A 340 -143.15 73.66 -44.13
CA ASN A 340 -143.60 72.33 -44.57
C ASN A 340 -142.80 71.76 -45.76
N ALA A 341 -142.06 72.59 -46.52
CA ALA A 341 -141.21 72.13 -47.61
C ALA A 341 -139.87 71.55 -47.11
N ASP A 342 -139.38 72.01 -45.96
CA ASP A 342 -138.08 71.62 -45.39
C ASP A 342 -138.14 70.22 -44.72
N GLU A 343 -139.27 69.87 -44.10
CA GLU A 343 -139.50 68.55 -43.49
C GLU A 343 -139.54 67.37 -44.49
N GLN A 344 -139.74 67.64 -45.79
CA GLN A 344 -139.77 66.60 -46.81
C GLN A 344 -138.36 66.19 -47.28
N LEU A 345 -137.40 67.13 -47.32
CA LEU A 345 -136.01 66.87 -47.70
C LEU A 345 -135.22 66.10 -46.61
N GLY A 346 -135.56 66.28 -45.33
CA GLY A 346 -134.92 65.57 -44.22
C GLY A 346 -135.14 64.05 -44.20
N ARG A 347 -136.22 63.53 -44.79
CA ARG A 347 -136.55 62.09 -44.76
C ARG A 347 -135.74 61.23 -45.73
N ASP A 348 -135.13 61.81 -46.76
CA ASP A 348 -134.37 61.06 -47.76
C ASP A 348 -132.90 60.80 -47.35
N LEU A 349 -132.31 61.66 -46.51
CA LEU A 349 -130.94 61.52 -46.01
C LEU A 349 -130.74 60.30 -45.08
N VAL A 350 -131.72 59.99 -44.23
CA VAL A 350 -131.61 58.94 -43.20
C VAL A 350 -131.56 57.52 -43.80
N LYS A 351 -132.01 57.31 -45.05
CA LYS A 351 -131.99 55.98 -45.68
C LYS A 351 -130.61 55.56 -46.18
N LEU A 352 -129.73 56.50 -46.55
CA LEU A 352 -128.42 56.21 -47.14
C LEU A 352 -127.36 55.83 -46.09
N GLU A 353 -127.44 56.34 -44.86
CA GLU A 353 -126.44 56.05 -43.82
C GLU A 353 -126.47 54.62 -43.27
N LYS A 354 -127.61 53.93 -43.34
CA LYS A 354 -127.79 52.61 -42.70
C LYS A 354 -127.10 51.46 -43.44
N GLN A 355 -126.82 51.60 -44.73
CA GLN A 355 -126.22 50.53 -45.57
C GLN A 355 -124.70 50.42 -45.42
N LYS A 356 -124.01 51.50 -45.00
CA LYS A 356 -122.55 51.55 -44.88
C LYS A 356 -121.99 50.69 -43.73
N ARG A 357 -122.74 50.55 -42.63
CA ARG A 357 -122.23 50.03 -41.35
C ARG A 357 -122.08 48.50 -41.27
N CYS A 358 -122.79 47.72 -42.07
CA CYS A 358 -122.77 46.24 -41.98
C CYS A 358 -121.55 45.56 -42.64
N LEU A 359 -120.77 46.24 -43.48
CA LEU A 359 -119.66 45.62 -44.22
C LEU A 359 -118.32 45.61 -43.47
N GLU A 360 -118.19 46.40 -42.40
CA GLU A 360 -116.91 46.58 -41.69
C GLU A 360 -116.67 45.50 -40.61
N GLU A 361 -117.71 44.80 -40.13
CA GLU A 361 -117.61 43.83 -39.01
C GLU A 361 -117.11 42.43 -39.45
N ASP A 362 -117.26 42.03 -40.72
CA ASP A 362 -116.92 40.67 -41.21
C ASP A 362 -115.41 40.44 -41.46
N LEU A 363 -114.58 41.50 -41.52
CA LEU A 363 -113.18 41.40 -41.94
C LEU A 363 -112.23 41.01 -40.78
N LEU A 364 -112.59 41.33 -39.53
CA LEU A 364 -111.71 41.19 -38.37
C LEU A 364 -111.61 39.75 -37.84
N ALA A 365 -112.61 38.90 -38.07
CA ALA A 365 -112.67 37.54 -37.51
C ALA A 365 -111.71 36.52 -38.16
N ARG A 366 -111.06 36.83 -39.29
CA ARG A 366 -110.29 35.84 -40.09
C ARG A 366 -108.78 35.79 -39.81
N LEU A 367 -108.23 36.62 -38.91
CA LEU A 367 -106.77 36.76 -38.72
C LEU A 367 -106.19 36.07 -37.47
N ASP A 368 -107.00 35.69 -36.47
CA ASP A 368 -106.51 35.17 -35.17
C ASP A 368 -106.12 33.67 -35.15
N ASP A 369 -106.43 32.88 -36.18
CA ASP A 369 -106.36 31.40 -36.10
C ASP A 369 -105.01 30.72 -36.47
N LYS A 370 -103.95 31.44 -36.87
CA LYS A 370 -102.89 30.78 -37.68
C LYS A 370 -101.67 30.13 -37.02
N VAL A 371 -101.01 30.54 -35.92
CA VAL A 371 -99.70 29.87 -35.58
C VAL A 371 -99.23 29.90 -34.11
N MET A 372 -99.77 29.01 -33.27
CA MET A 372 -99.10 28.49 -32.05
C MET A 372 -98.63 27.04 -32.29
N HIS A 373 -97.49 26.64 -31.66
CA HIS A 373 -96.83 25.31 -31.51
C HIS A 373 -95.63 24.98 -32.46
N ASP A 374 -94.43 24.50 -32.05
CA ASP A 374 -93.81 24.28 -30.74
C ASP A 374 -92.28 23.91 -30.84
N LYS A 375 -91.54 23.98 -29.71
CA LYS A 375 -90.05 24.05 -29.60
C LYS A 375 -89.50 23.06 -28.55
N ALA A 376 -89.19 21.80 -28.90
CA ALA A 376 -88.55 20.84 -27.97
C ALA A 376 -87.59 19.79 -28.57
N LEU A 377 -87.48 19.62 -29.89
CA LEU A 377 -86.58 18.64 -30.53
C LEU A 377 -85.23 19.26 -30.95
N LYS A 378 -84.62 20.00 -30.02
CA LYS A 378 -83.24 20.52 -30.09
C LYS A 378 -82.24 19.49 -29.54
N ASN A 379 -80.97 19.66 -29.94
CA ASN A 379 -79.74 19.33 -29.19
C ASN A 379 -78.97 18.03 -29.45
N LEU A 380 -79.52 16.96 -30.01
CA LEU A 380 -78.72 15.74 -30.27
C LEU A 380 -78.02 15.74 -31.64
N ASN A 381 -78.65 16.33 -32.66
CA ASN A 381 -78.06 16.46 -34.01
C ASN A 381 -77.01 17.57 -34.16
N ARG A 382 -76.93 18.51 -33.22
CA ARG A 382 -76.01 19.65 -33.33
C ARG A 382 -74.56 19.29 -32.99
N MET A 383 -74.34 18.49 -31.94
CA MET A 383 -73.00 18.09 -31.49
C MET A 383 -72.25 17.20 -32.50
N LEU A 384 -73.00 16.45 -33.30
CA LEU A 384 -72.46 15.51 -34.30
C LEU A 384 -72.04 16.22 -35.59
N HIS A 385 -72.70 17.32 -35.94
CA HIS A 385 -72.27 18.19 -37.05
C HIS A 385 -71.07 19.07 -36.67
N GLU A 386 -71.03 19.60 -35.44
CA GLU A 386 -69.92 20.46 -34.97
C GLU A 386 -68.57 19.72 -34.89
N THR A 387 -68.55 18.40 -34.61
CA THR A 387 -67.30 17.59 -34.62
C THR A 387 -66.85 17.20 -36.03
N LYS A 388 -67.77 17.07 -36.98
CA LYS A 388 -67.44 16.74 -38.38
C LYS A 388 -66.91 17.94 -39.15
N ASP A 389 -67.47 19.12 -38.90
CA ASP A 389 -67.03 20.36 -39.53
C ASP A 389 -65.66 20.82 -39.01
N GLY A 390 -65.35 20.62 -37.72
CA GLY A 390 -64.02 20.91 -37.16
C GLY A 390 -62.89 20.05 -37.74
N ASN A 391 -63.17 18.80 -38.12
CA ASN A 391 -62.15 17.91 -38.70
C ASN A 391 -61.79 18.32 -40.14
N LEU A 392 -62.81 18.67 -40.94
CA LEU A 392 -62.63 19.20 -42.31
C LEU A 392 -61.96 20.59 -42.31
N GLU A 393 -62.26 21.42 -41.32
CA GLU A 393 -61.61 22.73 -41.16
C GLU A 393 -60.12 22.59 -40.77
N SER A 394 -59.75 21.58 -39.98
CA SER A 394 -58.35 21.27 -39.65
C SER A 394 -57.53 20.81 -40.87
N GLU A 395 -58.10 19.97 -41.74
CA GLU A 395 -57.44 19.52 -42.98
C GLU A 395 -57.26 20.66 -44.00
N VAL A 396 -58.24 21.56 -44.11
CA VAL A 396 -58.13 22.75 -44.97
C VAL A 396 -57.07 23.72 -44.43
N ASN A 397 -56.95 23.85 -43.11
CA ASN A 397 -55.91 24.69 -42.49
C ASN A 397 -54.50 24.11 -42.65
N LEU A 398 -54.35 22.79 -42.62
CA LEU A 398 -53.07 22.13 -42.90
C LEU A 398 -52.62 22.36 -44.35
N ASN A 399 -53.52 22.16 -45.32
CA ASN A 399 -53.24 22.43 -46.73
C ASN A 399 -52.97 23.93 -47.04
N ARG A 400 -53.61 24.84 -46.30
CA ARG A 400 -53.32 26.29 -46.40
C ARG A 400 -51.95 26.64 -45.80
N ALA A 401 -51.57 26.00 -44.69
CA ALA A 401 -50.25 26.20 -44.08
C ALA A 401 -49.13 25.67 -44.99
N GLU A 402 -49.31 24.51 -45.62
CA GLU A 402 -48.35 23.96 -46.59
C GLU A 402 -48.19 24.85 -47.83
N ASN A 403 -49.29 25.40 -48.35
CA ASN A 403 -49.23 26.38 -49.45
C ASN A 403 -48.62 27.73 -49.05
N ALA A 404 -48.86 28.19 -47.82
CA ALA A 404 -48.23 29.41 -47.29
C ALA A 404 -46.72 29.21 -47.08
N TYR A 405 -46.32 28.03 -46.62
CA TYR A 405 -44.91 27.64 -46.48
C TYR A 405 -44.20 27.59 -47.84
N GLY A 406 -44.83 26.98 -48.86
CA GLY A 406 -44.30 26.99 -50.23
C GLY A 406 -44.16 28.39 -50.85
N LYS A 407 -45.12 29.30 -50.59
CA LYS A 407 -45.03 30.71 -51.02
C LYS A 407 -43.91 31.46 -50.30
N SER A 408 -43.78 31.26 -48.99
CA SER A 408 -42.71 31.88 -48.18
C SER A 408 -41.32 31.40 -48.62
N LEU A 409 -41.18 30.13 -48.98
CA LEU A 409 -39.91 29.57 -49.48
C LEU A 409 -39.50 30.21 -50.83
N LEU A 410 -40.48 30.46 -51.70
CA LEU A 410 -40.27 31.09 -53.01
C LEU A 410 -40.02 32.61 -52.88
N GLU A 411 -40.60 33.28 -51.89
CA GLU A 411 -40.27 34.65 -51.51
C GLU A 411 -38.87 34.76 -50.90
N ILE A 412 -38.46 33.82 -50.04
CA ILE A 412 -37.09 33.77 -49.51
C ILE A 412 -36.08 33.62 -50.65
N GLU A 413 -36.33 32.77 -51.65
CA GLU A 413 -35.37 32.66 -52.76
C GLU A 413 -35.36 33.87 -53.71
N LYS A 414 -36.50 34.55 -53.89
CA LYS A 414 -36.52 35.85 -54.57
C LYS A 414 -35.72 36.90 -53.80
N LEU A 415 -35.86 36.94 -52.46
CA LEU A 415 -35.11 37.85 -51.60
C LEU A 415 -33.62 37.51 -51.55
N ASN A 416 -33.24 36.24 -51.59
CA ASN A 416 -31.84 35.83 -51.68
C ASN A 416 -31.20 36.24 -53.01
N SER A 417 -31.94 36.11 -54.13
CA SER A 417 -31.46 36.59 -55.43
C SER A 417 -31.32 38.11 -55.47
N LEU A 418 -32.24 38.86 -54.84
CA LEU A 418 -32.12 40.31 -54.67
C LEU A 418 -30.96 40.70 -53.74
N LEU A 419 -30.75 39.98 -52.64
CA LEU A 419 -29.63 40.18 -51.72
C LEU A 419 -28.27 39.89 -52.38
N ALA A 420 -28.21 38.92 -53.30
CA ALA A 420 -27.00 38.67 -54.09
C ALA A 420 -26.71 39.83 -55.06
N GLY A 421 -27.75 40.46 -55.63
CA GLY A 421 -27.63 41.68 -56.43
C GLY A 421 -27.22 42.90 -55.61
N GLU A 422 -27.87 43.15 -54.47
CA GLU A 422 -27.51 44.27 -53.59
C GLU A 422 -26.11 44.12 -53.00
N ARG A 423 -25.61 42.90 -52.75
CA ARG A 423 -24.21 42.69 -52.35
C ARG A 423 -23.22 43.11 -53.43
N PHE A 424 -23.53 42.87 -54.70
CA PHE A 424 -22.70 43.35 -55.82
C PHE A 424 -22.70 44.88 -55.90
N ASP A 425 -23.86 45.51 -55.69
CA ASP A 425 -23.96 46.97 -55.66
C ASP A 425 -23.28 47.58 -54.42
N LEU A 426 -23.29 46.89 -53.28
CA LEU A 426 -22.61 47.30 -52.05
C LEU A 426 -21.09 47.24 -52.22
N ASP A 427 -20.54 46.19 -52.82
CA ASP A 427 -19.11 46.08 -53.16
C ASP A 427 -18.68 47.20 -54.14
N ALA A 428 -19.53 47.56 -55.10
CA ALA A 428 -19.28 48.67 -56.03
C ALA A 428 -19.33 50.05 -55.32
N ILE A 429 -20.22 50.22 -54.34
CA ILE A 429 -20.30 51.44 -53.51
C ILE A 429 -19.12 51.52 -52.53
N GLU A 430 -18.66 50.40 -51.99
CA GLU A 430 -17.47 50.33 -51.13
C GLU A 430 -16.20 50.73 -51.87
N GLN A 431 -15.99 50.23 -53.11
CA GLN A 431 -14.89 50.70 -53.95
C GLN A 431 -14.99 52.20 -54.29
N ARG A 432 -16.20 52.71 -54.55
CA ARG A 432 -16.42 54.15 -54.80
C ARG A 432 -16.19 55.01 -53.56
N ASN A 433 -16.45 54.49 -52.36
CA ASN A 433 -16.18 55.17 -51.09
C ASN A 433 -14.68 55.16 -50.75
N GLU A 434 -13.94 54.10 -51.09
CA GLU A 434 -12.47 54.07 -51.04
C GLU A 434 -11.86 55.17 -51.93
N ASP A 435 -12.36 55.36 -53.16
CA ASP A 435 -11.88 56.42 -54.05
C ASP A 435 -12.24 57.83 -53.53
N LYS A 436 -13.45 58.02 -52.99
CA LYS A 436 -13.83 59.29 -52.35
C LYS A 436 -13.05 59.58 -51.07
N ARG A 437 -12.63 58.56 -50.32
CA ARG A 437 -11.73 58.72 -49.15
C ARG A 437 -10.35 59.23 -49.58
N ARG A 438 -9.80 58.72 -50.70
CA ARG A 438 -8.55 59.25 -51.27
C ARG A 438 -8.66 60.70 -51.75
N ASP A 439 -9.83 61.10 -52.24
CA ASP A 439 -10.07 62.51 -52.62
C ASP A 439 -10.33 63.41 -51.39
N LEU A 440 -10.97 62.89 -50.32
CA LEU A 440 -11.07 63.59 -49.05
C LEU A 440 -9.71 63.85 -48.41
N ASP A 441 -8.76 62.90 -48.51
CA ASP A 441 -7.39 63.10 -48.02
C ASP A 441 -6.65 64.23 -48.77
N LYS A 442 -6.91 64.40 -50.08
CA LYS A 442 -6.39 65.53 -50.87
C LYS A 442 -7.02 66.86 -50.44
N ILE A 443 -8.34 66.90 -50.27
CA ILE A 443 -9.05 68.10 -49.81
C ILE A 443 -8.63 68.48 -48.38
N GLN A 444 -8.35 67.49 -47.52
CA GLN A 444 -7.88 67.72 -46.16
C GLN A 444 -6.43 68.22 -46.09
N ALA A 445 -5.61 67.93 -47.10
CA ALA A 445 -4.31 68.57 -47.28
C ALA A 445 -4.45 70.05 -47.71
N ASP A 446 -5.40 70.35 -48.60
CA ASP A 446 -5.67 71.73 -49.06
C ASP A 446 -6.28 72.61 -47.95
N ILE A 447 -7.14 72.05 -47.07
CA ILE A 447 -7.69 72.76 -45.90
C ILE A 447 -6.58 73.18 -44.93
N LYS A 448 -5.58 72.33 -44.69
CA LYS A 448 -4.41 72.69 -43.85
C LYS A 448 -3.58 73.83 -44.46
N GLY A 449 -3.57 73.97 -45.79
CA GLY A 449 -2.96 75.11 -46.50
C GLY A 449 -3.73 76.42 -46.33
N HIS A 450 -5.07 76.38 -46.36
CA HIS A 450 -5.93 77.55 -46.17
C HIS A 450 -6.01 78.04 -44.71
N GLU A 451 -5.95 77.15 -43.73
CA GLU A 451 -5.88 77.52 -42.30
C GLU A 451 -4.61 78.31 -41.94
N LEU A 452 -3.49 78.05 -42.61
CA LEU A 452 -2.25 78.82 -42.44
C LEU A 452 -2.38 80.27 -42.96
N LEU A 453 -3.22 80.47 -43.98
CA LEU A 453 -3.47 81.76 -44.62
C LEU A 453 -4.49 82.62 -43.84
N GLN A 454 -5.43 81.98 -43.14
CA GLN A 454 -6.42 82.65 -42.27
C GLN A 454 -5.79 83.22 -40.99
N LYS A 455 -4.83 82.51 -40.38
CA LYS A 455 -4.03 83.01 -39.23
C LYS A 455 -3.19 84.24 -39.56
N GLN A 456 -2.83 84.46 -40.83
CA GLN A 456 -2.11 85.67 -41.26
C GLN A 456 -3.03 86.90 -41.42
N LYS A 457 -4.34 86.72 -41.66
CA LYS A 457 -5.31 87.83 -41.79
C LYS A 457 -5.91 88.29 -40.47
N GLU A 458 -6.05 87.40 -39.48
CA GLU A 458 -6.54 87.75 -38.13
C GLU A 458 -5.59 88.71 -37.37
N ARG A 459 -4.28 88.67 -37.64
CA ARG A 459 -3.30 89.61 -37.07
C ARG A 459 -3.46 91.06 -37.56
N ARG A 460 -4.20 91.29 -38.65
CA ARG A 460 -4.39 92.62 -39.26
C ARG A 460 -5.67 93.32 -38.79
N VAL A 461 -6.64 92.58 -38.26
CA VAL A 461 -7.91 93.12 -37.71
C VAL A 461 -7.75 93.63 -36.28
N ALA A 462 -6.85 93.03 -35.49
CA ALA A 462 -6.57 93.49 -34.12
C ALA A 462 -5.91 94.90 -34.06
N GLN A 463 -5.30 95.38 -35.14
CA GLN A 463 -4.63 96.69 -35.19
C GLN A 463 -5.58 97.87 -35.48
N LEU A 464 -6.82 97.63 -35.91
CA LEU A 464 -7.79 98.69 -36.25
C LEU A 464 -8.82 98.99 -35.13
N ASN A 465 -9.08 98.04 -34.23
CA ASN A 465 -10.01 98.26 -33.10
C ASN A 465 -9.42 99.08 -31.95
N LYS A 466 -8.09 99.30 -31.93
CA LYS A 466 -7.42 100.13 -30.90
C LYS A 466 -7.52 101.64 -31.16
N LYS A 467 -8.23 102.08 -32.20
CA LYS A 467 -8.34 103.48 -32.63
C LYS A 467 -9.73 104.10 -32.48
N ILE A 468 -10.70 103.35 -31.93
CA ILE A 468 -12.12 103.75 -31.87
C ILE A 468 -12.61 104.03 -30.44
N GLU A 469 -11.83 103.72 -29.39
CA GLU A 469 -12.25 103.93 -27.99
C GLU A 469 -11.87 105.30 -27.37
N GLU A 470 -11.22 106.22 -28.09
CA GLU A 470 -10.73 107.49 -27.50
C GLU A 470 -11.64 108.73 -27.64
N LEU A 471 -12.87 108.63 -28.14
CA LEU A 471 -13.76 109.79 -28.23
C LEU A 471 -15.22 109.41 -27.92
N SER A 472 -15.70 109.74 -26.71
CA SER A 472 -17.03 110.35 -26.44
C SER A 472 -17.45 110.23 -24.97
N ARG A 473 -17.38 111.32 -24.18
CA ARG A 473 -18.26 111.54 -23.01
C ARG A 473 -18.44 113.03 -22.67
N GLY A 474 -19.70 113.39 -22.39
CA GLY A 474 -20.18 114.61 -21.71
C GLY A 474 -21.01 115.50 -22.64
N LYS A 475 -22.16 116.09 -22.26
CA LYS A 475 -22.93 116.29 -21.01
C LYS A 475 -24.36 116.73 -21.41
N GLU A 476 -25.32 116.78 -20.48
CA GLU A 476 -26.11 118.01 -20.13
C GLU A 476 -27.22 117.74 -19.10
N GLU A 477 -27.48 118.75 -18.24
CA GLU A 477 -28.43 118.81 -17.11
C GLU A 477 -29.75 119.50 -17.52
N ILE A 478 -30.85 119.21 -16.81
CA ILE A 478 -32.22 119.74 -17.05
C ILE A 478 -32.84 120.28 -15.74
N ASP A 479 -33.66 121.32 -15.89
CA ASP A 479 -34.49 122.08 -14.94
C ASP A 479 -36.01 121.73 -15.15
N PRO A 480 -36.97 122.52 -14.67
CA PRO A 480 -37.86 122.40 -13.51
C PRO A 480 -39.12 121.52 -13.70
N TYR A 481 -39.01 120.35 -14.36
CA TYR A 481 -40.05 119.28 -14.29
C TYR A 481 -40.00 118.47 -12.97
N ASP A 482 -39.07 118.82 -12.07
CA ASP A 482 -38.63 118.10 -10.88
C ASP A 482 -39.71 117.73 -9.85
N ALA A 483 -40.86 118.40 -9.81
CA ALA A 483 -41.95 118.03 -8.89
C ALA A 483 -42.92 116.96 -9.45
N LYS A 484 -43.10 116.91 -10.78
CA LYS A 484 -43.83 115.82 -11.46
C LYS A 484 -42.90 114.63 -11.70
N ILE A 485 -41.62 114.95 -11.95
CA ILE A 485 -40.50 114.01 -11.93
C ILE A 485 -40.42 113.36 -10.55
N GLN A 486 -40.39 114.03 -9.40
CA GLN A 486 -40.36 113.36 -8.08
C GLN A 486 -41.51 112.37 -7.81
N SER A 487 -42.72 112.63 -8.31
CA SER A 487 -43.84 111.69 -8.24
C SER A 487 -43.68 110.52 -9.22
N MET A 488 -43.17 110.77 -10.43
CA MET A 488 -42.86 109.73 -11.40
C MET A 488 -41.59 108.96 -11.01
N GLU A 489 -40.61 109.58 -10.37
CA GLU A 489 -39.38 109.03 -9.80
C GLU A 489 -39.72 108.15 -8.62
N LYS A 490 -40.67 108.53 -7.75
CA LYS A 490 -41.13 107.63 -6.70
C LYS A 490 -41.83 106.38 -7.27
N ASN A 491 -42.64 106.54 -8.32
CA ASN A 491 -43.26 105.40 -9.01
C ASN A 491 -42.21 104.59 -9.79
N ILE A 492 -41.21 105.25 -10.39
CA ILE A 492 -40.08 104.63 -11.08
C ILE A 492 -39.24 103.88 -10.06
N ASP A 493 -38.91 104.44 -8.91
CA ASP A 493 -38.20 103.83 -7.78
C ASP A 493 -38.96 102.61 -7.25
N GLU A 494 -40.28 102.68 -7.10
CA GLU A 494 -41.10 101.53 -6.73
C GLU A 494 -41.08 100.45 -7.81
N THR A 495 -41.14 100.83 -9.10
CA THR A 495 -40.97 99.85 -10.20
C THR A 495 -39.54 99.33 -10.32
N GLU A 496 -38.52 100.14 -10.02
CA GLU A 496 -37.12 99.78 -10.00
C GLU A 496 -36.82 98.84 -8.84
N GLN A 497 -37.43 99.05 -7.68
CA GLN A 497 -37.35 98.11 -6.57
C GLN A 497 -38.03 96.78 -6.92
N LYS A 498 -39.18 96.80 -7.62
CA LYS A 498 -39.81 95.58 -8.15
C LYS A 498 -38.93 94.90 -9.20
N ILE A 499 -38.30 95.65 -10.10
CA ILE A 499 -37.36 95.17 -11.11
C ILE A 499 -36.11 94.60 -10.44
N LYS A 500 -35.54 95.26 -9.43
CA LYS A 500 -34.38 94.77 -8.65
C LYS A 500 -34.72 93.47 -7.93
N LYS A 501 -35.91 93.35 -7.33
CA LYS A 501 -36.39 92.09 -6.73
C LYS A 501 -36.57 90.99 -7.78
N ALA A 502 -37.14 91.31 -8.94
CA ALA A 502 -37.29 90.37 -10.05
C ALA A 502 -35.93 89.95 -10.66
N GLN A 503 -34.96 90.86 -10.75
CA GLN A 503 -33.58 90.61 -11.17
C GLN A 503 -32.84 89.74 -10.15
N GLN A 504 -33.00 89.99 -8.85
CA GLN A 504 -32.46 89.13 -7.79
C GLN A 504 -33.07 87.72 -7.85
N PHE A 505 -34.38 87.62 -8.06
CA PHE A 505 -35.04 86.34 -8.25
C PHE A 505 -34.52 85.63 -9.51
N TRP A 506 -34.41 86.34 -10.63
CA TRP A 506 -33.88 85.79 -11.88
C TRP A 506 -32.42 85.34 -11.75
N LEU A 507 -31.54 86.13 -11.11
CA LEU A 507 -30.16 85.75 -10.83
C LEU A 507 -30.08 84.52 -9.91
N ARG A 508 -30.98 84.41 -8.93
CA ARG A 508 -31.08 83.23 -8.07
C ARG A 508 -31.51 81.99 -8.86
N GLN A 509 -32.50 82.13 -9.75
CA GLN A 509 -32.94 81.05 -10.63
C GLN A 509 -31.85 80.67 -11.66
N GLN A 510 -31.13 81.65 -12.21
CA GLN A 510 -30.01 81.42 -13.11
C GLN A 510 -28.86 80.71 -12.39
N GLY A 511 -28.53 81.13 -11.16
CA GLY A 511 -27.53 80.48 -10.32
C GLY A 511 -27.90 79.04 -9.98
N TYR A 512 -29.18 78.79 -9.67
CA TYR A 512 -29.69 77.44 -9.46
C TYR A 512 -29.63 76.59 -10.74
N MET A 513 -30.03 77.14 -11.88
CA MET A 513 -29.92 76.45 -13.17
C MET A 513 -28.46 76.14 -13.53
N TYR A 514 -27.54 77.06 -13.24
CA TYR A 514 -26.11 76.83 -13.42
C TYR A 514 -25.58 75.73 -12.50
N SER A 515 -25.91 75.75 -11.20
CA SER A 515 -25.47 74.70 -10.28
C SER A 515 -26.04 73.33 -10.65
N MET A 516 -27.30 73.26 -11.10
CA MET A 516 -27.90 72.02 -11.61
C MET A 516 -27.24 71.56 -12.91
N SER A 517 -26.84 72.48 -13.79
CA SER A 517 -26.09 72.14 -15.01
C SER A 517 -24.70 71.61 -14.67
N GLU A 518 -23.98 72.26 -13.76
CA GLU A 518 -22.67 71.83 -13.31
C GLU A 518 -22.73 70.45 -12.65
N GLN A 519 -23.77 70.19 -11.84
CA GLN A 519 -24.00 68.88 -11.24
C GLN A 519 -24.28 67.80 -12.31
N ARG A 520 -25.11 68.11 -13.31
CA ARG A 520 -25.36 67.21 -14.45
C ARG A 520 -24.08 66.90 -15.20
N ASP A 521 -23.24 67.90 -15.47
CA ASP A 521 -21.98 67.73 -16.20
C ASP A 521 -21.00 66.86 -15.40
N ARG A 522 -20.93 67.04 -14.07
CA ARG A 522 -20.16 66.14 -13.18
C ARG A 522 -20.69 64.71 -13.22
N GLN A 523 -22.01 64.51 -13.14
CA GLN A 523 -22.62 63.18 -13.23
C GLN A 523 -22.35 62.50 -14.58
N ILE A 524 -22.37 63.26 -15.68
CA ILE A 524 -22.01 62.75 -17.01
C ILE A 524 -20.54 62.31 -17.06
N GLN A 525 -19.62 63.09 -16.45
CA GLN A 525 -18.21 62.71 -16.35
C GLN A 525 -18.01 61.45 -15.51
N GLU A 526 -18.69 61.33 -14.37
CA GLU A 526 -18.68 60.15 -13.52
C GLU A 526 -19.19 58.91 -14.28
N LEU A 527 -20.34 59.02 -14.96
CA LEU A 527 -20.87 57.96 -15.82
C LEU A 527 -19.88 57.57 -16.92
N SER A 528 -19.21 58.53 -17.55
CA SER A 528 -18.20 58.28 -18.57
C SER A 528 -17.00 57.50 -18.02
N CYS A 529 -16.58 57.81 -16.79
CA CYS A 529 -15.53 57.06 -16.09
C CYS A 529 -15.98 55.63 -15.78
N ILE A 530 -17.17 55.45 -15.23
CA ILE A 530 -17.74 54.12 -14.92
C ILE A 530 -17.88 53.27 -16.19
N CYS A 531 -18.39 53.84 -17.29
CA CYS A 531 -18.48 53.13 -18.57
C CYS A 531 -17.10 52.65 -19.05
N ARG A 532 -16.05 53.48 -18.89
CA ARG A 532 -14.68 53.10 -19.25
C ARG A 532 -14.16 51.98 -18.35
N GLU A 533 -14.45 52.02 -17.05
CA GLU A 533 -14.11 50.95 -16.11
C GLU A 533 -14.81 49.64 -16.46
N ILE A 534 -16.10 49.67 -16.79
CA ILE A 534 -16.86 48.50 -17.26
C ILE A 534 -16.22 47.90 -18.50
N MET A 535 -15.91 48.71 -19.52
CA MET A 535 -15.25 48.21 -20.75
C MET A 535 -13.87 47.57 -20.45
N LEU A 536 -13.10 48.16 -19.53
CA LEU A 536 -11.81 47.58 -19.11
C LEU A 536 -11.99 46.25 -18.37
N MET A 537 -13.02 46.14 -17.53
CA MET A 537 -13.35 44.91 -16.81
C MET A 537 -13.86 43.82 -17.76
N GLU A 538 -14.70 44.15 -18.74
CA GLU A 538 -15.15 43.22 -19.78
C GLU A 538 -13.97 42.69 -20.61
N GLN A 539 -13.04 43.56 -21.02
CA GLN A 539 -11.83 43.13 -21.71
C GLN A 539 -10.94 42.22 -20.85
N ARG A 540 -10.82 42.51 -19.55
CA ARG A 540 -10.08 41.66 -18.62
C ARG A 540 -10.75 40.30 -18.45
N ASN A 541 -12.07 40.26 -18.29
CA ASN A 541 -12.84 39.02 -18.22
C ASN A 541 -12.66 38.18 -19.48
N TYR A 542 -12.78 38.78 -20.67
CA TYR A 542 -12.55 38.08 -21.92
C TYR A 542 -11.13 37.47 -22.02
N LYS A 543 -10.10 38.24 -21.61
CA LYS A 543 -8.72 37.72 -21.57
C LYS A 543 -8.58 36.54 -20.60
N LEU A 544 -9.22 36.61 -19.43
CA LEU A 544 -9.22 35.52 -18.45
C LEU A 544 -9.97 34.29 -18.97
N GLU A 545 -11.10 34.44 -19.65
CA GLU A 545 -11.84 33.34 -20.27
C GLU A 545 -11.00 32.63 -21.35
N VAL A 546 -10.33 33.39 -22.22
CA VAL A 546 -9.44 32.81 -23.23
C VAL A 546 -8.28 32.05 -22.58
N GLN A 547 -7.70 32.57 -21.50
CA GLN A 547 -6.66 31.87 -20.74
C GLN A 547 -7.19 30.60 -20.06
N LEU A 548 -8.38 30.65 -19.46
CA LEU A 548 -9.05 29.49 -18.85
C LEU A 548 -9.32 28.40 -19.89
N ASP A 549 -9.83 28.76 -21.08
CA ASP A 549 -10.07 27.78 -22.13
C ASP A 549 -8.78 27.18 -22.69
N LYS A 550 -7.69 27.95 -22.74
CA LYS A 550 -6.37 27.40 -23.06
C LYS A 550 -5.92 26.39 -22.00
N GLN A 551 -6.07 26.72 -20.72
CA GLN A 551 -5.74 25.80 -19.62
C GLN A 551 -6.61 24.54 -19.65
N ARG A 552 -7.91 24.65 -19.92
CA ARG A 552 -8.82 23.49 -20.09
C ARG A 552 -8.39 22.58 -21.24
N LYS A 553 -7.93 23.15 -22.36
CA LYS A 553 -7.38 22.36 -23.48
C LYS A 553 -6.07 21.67 -23.11
N GLU A 554 -5.19 22.35 -22.38
CA GLU A 554 -3.94 21.77 -21.86
C GLU A 554 -4.25 20.61 -20.89
N GLU A 555 -5.17 20.79 -19.95
CA GLU A 555 -5.64 19.76 -19.02
C GLU A 555 -6.22 18.55 -19.78
N ALA A 556 -7.08 18.77 -20.77
CA ALA A 556 -7.62 17.69 -21.60
C ALA A 556 -6.52 16.93 -22.35
N ASN A 557 -5.49 17.62 -22.84
CA ASN A 557 -4.35 16.99 -23.50
C ASN A 557 -3.50 16.17 -22.53
N VAL A 558 -3.24 16.71 -21.33
CA VAL A 558 -2.53 16.00 -20.25
C VAL A 558 -3.30 14.75 -19.84
N ASN A 559 -4.63 14.85 -19.67
CA ASN A 559 -5.48 13.70 -19.34
C ASN A 559 -5.45 12.62 -20.44
N ARG A 560 -5.48 13.00 -21.73
CA ARG A 560 -5.29 12.03 -22.83
C ARG A 560 -3.92 11.37 -22.77
N SER A 561 -2.86 12.12 -22.51
CA SER A 561 -1.50 11.59 -22.36
C SER A 561 -1.39 10.64 -21.15
N MET A 562 -1.96 11.03 -20.01
CA MET A 562 -2.03 10.23 -18.79
C MET A 562 -2.75 8.90 -19.05
N ASN A 563 -3.92 8.93 -19.71
CA ASN A 563 -4.66 7.72 -20.07
C ASN A 563 -3.87 6.84 -21.04
N GLY A 564 -3.15 7.44 -22.01
CA GLY A 564 -2.25 6.71 -22.90
C GLY A 564 -1.10 6.02 -22.15
N LEU A 565 -0.49 6.70 -21.19
CA LEU A 565 0.56 6.14 -20.33
C LEU A 565 0.02 5.03 -19.42
N GLN A 566 -1.16 5.21 -18.83
CA GLN A 566 -1.83 4.18 -18.01
C GLN A 566 -2.13 2.93 -18.83
N HIS A 567 -2.65 3.09 -20.05
CA HIS A 567 -2.87 1.95 -20.95
C HIS A 567 -1.57 1.24 -21.31
N ARG A 568 -0.50 1.99 -21.59
CA ARG A 568 0.82 1.42 -21.86
C ARG A 568 1.40 0.69 -20.64
N LEU A 569 1.21 1.22 -19.45
CA LEU A 569 1.62 0.58 -18.19
C LEU A 569 0.86 -0.72 -17.97
N LEU A 570 -0.46 -0.75 -18.21
CA LEU A 570 -1.25 -1.98 -18.17
C LEU A 570 -0.75 -3.01 -19.18
N GLN A 571 -0.47 -2.62 -20.43
CA GLN A 571 0.11 -3.52 -21.43
C GLN A 571 1.47 -4.07 -21.00
N ILE A 572 2.35 -3.25 -20.42
CA ILE A 572 3.64 -3.69 -19.90
C ILE A 572 3.44 -4.68 -18.75
N ASN A 573 2.53 -4.40 -17.83
CA ASN A 573 2.23 -5.31 -16.71
C ASN A 573 1.70 -6.66 -17.20
N VAL A 574 0.82 -6.68 -18.20
CA VAL A 574 0.35 -7.93 -18.82
C VAL A 574 1.50 -8.69 -19.47
N LYS A 575 2.38 -8.01 -20.23
CA LYS A 575 3.59 -8.63 -20.80
C LYS A 575 4.56 -9.14 -19.74
N LEU A 576 4.67 -8.44 -18.61
CA LEU A 576 5.55 -8.83 -17.52
C LEU A 576 4.99 -10.03 -16.76
N ALA A 577 3.66 -10.12 -16.59
CA ALA A 577 2.99 -11.28 -16.05
C ALA A 577 3.20 -12.51 -16.95
N SER A 578 2.97 -12.38 -18.26
CA SER A 578 3.20 -13.49 -19.19
C SER A 578 4.68 -13.90 -19.29
N GLN A 579 5.63 -12.96 -19.19
CA GLN A 579 7.05 -13.29 -19.09
C GLN A 579 7.40 -14.01 -17.78
N LYS A 580 6.77 -13.63 -16.66
CA LYS A 580 6.94 -14.34 -15.38
C LYS A 580 6.42 -15.78 -15.48
N GLU A 581 5.24 -15.98 -16.04
CA GLU A 581 4.66 -17.31 -16.27
C GLU A 581 5.58 -18.15 -17.16
N LEU A 582 6.02 -17.60 -18.30
CA LEU A 582 6.96 -18.27 -19.19
C LEU A 582 8.29 -18.62 -18.50
N LYS A 583 8.79 -17.72 -17.65
CA LYS A 583 10.00 -17.98 -16.85
C LYS A 583 9.78 -19.16 -15.89
N CYS A 584 8.67 -19.20 -15.16
CA CYS A 584 8.33 -20.31 -14.29
C CYS A 584 8.23 -21.63 -15.08
N GLU A 585 7.55 -21.63 -16.22
CA GLU A 585 7.45 -22.81 -17.08
C GLU A 585 8.83 -23.31 -17.56
N LEU A 586 9.73 -22.39 -17.92
CA LEU A 586 11.09 -22.73 -18.33
C LEU A 586 11.93 -23.26 -17.16
N GLU A 587 11.78 -22.68 -15.97
CA GLU A 587 12.43 -23.16 -14.74
C GLU A 587 11.93 -24.57 -14.37
N ASP A 588 10.62 -24.82 -14.45
CA ASP A 588 10.02 -26.13 -14.22
C ASP A 588 10.50 -27.17 -15.24
N LYS A 589 10.52 -26.82 -16.53
CA LYS A 589 11.09 -27.68 -17.58
C LYS A 589 12.57 -27.99 -17.33
N ASN A 590 13.36 -26.99 -16.95
CA ASN A 590 14.78 -27.16 -16.66
C ASN A 590 14.98 -28.05 -15.41
N ASN A 591 14.15 -27.89 -14.40
CA ASN A 591 14.14 -28.77 -13.22
C ASN A 591 13.76 -30.20 -13.58
N SER A 592 12.77 -30.41 -14.44
CA SER A 592 12.40 -31.73 -14.96
C SER A 592 13.57 -32.39 -15.69
N VAL A 593 14.18 -31.68 -16.63
CA VAL A 593 15.33 -32.16 -17.41
C VAL A 593 16.54 -32.44 -16.51
N ARG A 594 16.81 -31.57 -15.53
CA ARG A 594 17.86 -31.80 -14.53
C ARG A 594 17.59 -33.07 -13.73
N ASN A 595 16.36 -33.30 -13.31
CA ASN A 595 15.98 -34.51 -12.58
C ASN A 595 16.12 -35.77 -13.46
N GLU A 596 15.75 -35.69 -14.73
CA GLU A 596 15.97 -36.76 -15.71
C GLU A 596 17.47 -37.07 -15.89
N TYR A 597 18.33 -36.05 -16.00
CA TYR A 597 19.78 -36.24 -16.07
C TYR A 597 20.35 -36.84 -14.78
N ILE A 598 19.89 -36.39 -13.61
CA ILE A 598 20.29 -36.97 -12.32
C ILE A 598 19.87 -38.44 -12.25
N GLN A 599 18.67 -38.78 -12.70
CA GLN A 599 18.19 -40.15 -12.71
C GLN A 599 18.96 -41.01 -13.71
N SER A 600 19.26 -40.48 -14.90
CA SER A 600 20.12 -41.14 -15.88
C SER A 600 21.52 -41.40 -15.33
N LEU A 601 22.11 -40.42 -14.64
CA LEU A 601 23.40 -40.57 -13.97
C LEU A 601 23.36 -41.66 -12.89
N LYS A 602 22.35 -41.64 -12.01
CA LYS A 602 22.16 -42.69 -11.00
C LYS A 602 22.02 -44.08 -11.61
N ASN A 603 21.27 -44.20 -12.72
CA ASN A 603 21.14 -45.47 -13.43
C ASN A 603 22.47 -45.93 -14.02
N ALA A 604 23.27 -45.00 -14.59
CA ALA A 604 24.60 -45.31 -15.10
C ALA A 604 25.57 -45.70 -13.97
N GLU A 605 25.54 -45.01 -12.82
CA GLU A 605 26.30 -45.36 -11.63
C GLU A 605 25.93 -46.76 -11.11
N LEU A 606 24.64 -47.09 -11.06
CA LEU A 606 24.16 -48.44 -10.72
C LEU A 606 24.68 -49.49 -11.70
N HIS A 607 24.66 -49.21 -13.01
CA HIS A 607 25.24 -50.10 -14.01
C HIS A 607 26.76 -50.26 -13.84
N LEU A 608 27.49 -49.21 -13.50
CA LEU A 608 28.93 -49.30 -13.20
C LEU A 608 29.19 -50.17 -11.97
N ILE A 609 28.39 -50.03 -10.91
CA ILE A 609 28.48 -50.87 -9.71
C ILE A 609 28.22 -52.34 -10.06
N GLN A 610 27.21 -52.62 -10.89
CA GLN A 610 26.91 -53.97 -11.38
C GLN A 610 28.09 -54.55 -12.16
N LEU A 611 28.63 -53.81 -13.14
CA LEU A 611 29.80 -54.24 -13.91
C LEU A 611 31.03 -54.47 -13.02
N GLN A 612 31.23 -53.63 -12.01
CA GLN A 612 32.33 -53.81 -11.05
C GLN A 612 32.14 -55.06 -10.19
N ALA A 613 30.91 -55.37 -9.78
CA ALA A 613 30.59 -56.61 -9.08
C ALA A 613 30.83 -57.84 -9.96
N ASP A 614 30.46 -57.77 -11.25
CA ASP A 614 30.71 -58.85 -12.20
C ASP A 614 32.20 -59.04 -12.50
N ILE A 615 32.98 -57.95 -12.60
CA ILE A 615 34.45 -58.05 -12.70
C ILE A 615 35.04 -58.72 -11.47
N LYS A 616 34.56 -58.39 -10.26
CA LYS A 616 35.03 -59.05 -9.03
C LYS A 616 34.74 -60.56 -9.05
N ARG A 617 33.51 -60.95 -9.41
CA ARG A 617 33.12 -62.36 -9.57
C ARG A 617 34.01 -63.07 -10.59
N LEU A 618 34.24 -62.47 -11.76
CA LEU A 618 35.13 -63.04 -12.79
C LEU A 618 36.59 -63.18 -12.32
N CYS A 619 37.08 -62.24 -11.50
CA CYS A 619 38.40 -62.33 -10.90
C CYS A 619 38.48 -63.48 -9.87
N GLU A 620 37.45 -63.65 -9.04
CA GLU A 620 37.32 -64.76 -8.09
C GLU A 620 37.29 -66.09 -8.85
N ASP A 621 36.47 -66.22 -9.89
CA ASP A 621 36.40 -67.41 -10.75
C ASP A 621 37.74 -67.70 -11.42
N LYS A 622 38.46 -66.66 -11.89
CA LYS A 622 39.80 -66.81 -12.46
C LYS A 622 40.82 -67.32 -11.43
N CYS A 623 40.77 -66.84 -10.19
CA CYS A 623 41.62 -67.34 -9.11
C CYS A 623 41.29 -68.81 -8.81
N ASN A 624 40.01 -69.14 -8.67
CA ASN A 624 39.55 -70.52 -8.46
C ASN A 624 40.01 -71.46 -9.57
N LEU A 625 39.87 -71.05 -10.84
CA LEU A 625 40.33 -71.83 -11.99
C LEU A 625 41.86 -71.98 -12.03
N LYS A 626 42.62 -70.96 -11.62
CA LYS A 626 44.08 -71.07 -11.49
C LYS A 626 44.47 -72.07 -10.41
N GLU A 627 43.82 -72.04 -9.25
CA GLU A 627 44.07 -73.01 -8.17
C GLU A 627 43.76 -74.44 -8.64
N GLN A 628 42.62 -74.64 -9.30
CA GLN A 628 42.27 -75.93 -9.90
C GLN A 628 43.30 -76.40 -10.94
N LEU A 629 43.79 -75.50 -11.80
CA LEU A 629 44.85 -75.82 -12.76
C LEU A 629 46.15 -76.23 -12.07
N THR A 630 46.56 -75.52 -11.02
CA THR A 630 47.79 -75.88 -10.26
C THR A 630 47.66 -77.22 -9.57
N ALA A 631 46.49 -77.55 -9.01
CA ALA A 631 46.22 -78.86 -8.42
C ALA A 631 46.30 -79.97 -9.49
N ALA A 632 45.67 -79.76 -10.65
CA ALA A 632 45.73 -80.71 -11.77
C ALA A 632 47.17 -80.90 -12.30
N GLN A 633 47.99 -79.84 -12.34
CA GLN A 633 49.40 -79.93 -12.71
C GLN A 633 50.22 -80.74 -11.69
N GLN A 634 49.98 -80.54 -10.39
CA GLN A 634 50.62 -81.33 -9.34
C GLN A 634 50.24 -82.81 -9.45
N ASP A 635 48.97 -83.10 -9.69
CA ASP A 635 48.48 -84.46 -9.92
C ASP A 635 49.14 -85.08 -11.15
N ASN A 636 49.21 -84.37 -12.27
CA ASN A 636 49.89 -84.86 -13.48
C ASN A 636 51.37 -85.18 -13.23
N LEU A 637 52.12 -84.29 -12.57
CA LEU A 637 53.52 -84.55 -12.20
C LEU A 637 53.66 -85.77 -11.28
N SER A 638 52.71 -85.98 -10.37
CA SER A 638 52.70 -87.16 -9.50
C SER A 638 52.48 -88.46 -10.30
N TRP A 639 51.63 -88.42 -11.32
CA TRP A 639 51.38 -89.55 -12.21
C TRP A 639 52.57 -89.82 -13.13
N GLU A 640 53.21 -88.79 -13.68
CA GLU A 640 54.44 -88.91 -14.46
C GLU A 640 55.55 -89.60 -13.66
N LYS A 641 55.77 -89.21 -12.39
CA LYS A 641 56.74 -89.87 -11.50
C LYS A 641 56.41 -91.34 -11.25
N LYS A 642 55.13 -91.67 -11.02
CA LYS A 642 54.70 -93.07 -10.85
C LYS A 642 54.98 -93.90 -12.10
N VAL A 643 54.74 -93.36 -13.29
CA VAL A 643 55.04 -94.02 -14.56
C VAL A 643 56.55 -94.23 -14.73
N GLN A 644 57.37 -93.21 -14.44
CA GLN A 644 58.84 -93.33 -14.49
C GLN A 644 59.36 -94.46 -13.60
N LEU A 645 58.93 -94.54 -12.34
CA LEU A 645 59.30 -95.62 -11.42
C LEU A 645 58.91 -97.02 -11.93
N ILE A 646 57.73 -97.15 -12.55
CA ILE A 646 57.28 -98.42 -13.14
C ILE A 646 58.14 -98.78 -14.37
N THR A 647 58.57 -97.80 -15.15
CA THR A 647 59.45 -98.05 -16.31
C THR A 647 60.87 -98.47 -15.89
N GLU A 648 61.42 -97.90 -14.81
CA GLU A 648 62.74 -98.25 -14.28
C GLU A 648 62.75 -99.65 -13.65
N THR A 649 61.74 -99.98 -12.84
CA THR A 649 61.61 -101.31 -12.23
C THR A 649 61.41 -102.41 -13.29
N ASN A 650 60.69 -102.13 -14.38
CA ASN A 650 60.59 -103.07 -15.51
C ASN A 650 61.89 -103.24 -16.29
N LYS A 651 62.80 -102.25 -16.30
CA LYS A 651 64.13 -102.39 -16.92
C LYS A 651 65.05 -103.29 -16.09
N SER A 652 65.11 -103.10 -14.77
CA SER A 652 65.92 -103.95 -13.88
C SER A 652 65.46 -105.41 -13.90
N PHE A 653 64.15 -105.67 -13.91
CA PHE A 653 63.60 -107.02 -14.06
C PHE A 653 63.93 -107.69 -15.39
N LYS A 654 64.17 -106.92 -16.46
CA LYS A 654 64.59 -107.46 -17.76
C LYS A 654 66.09 -107.73 -17.83
N GLU A 655 66.90 -107.01 -17.06
CA GLU A 655 68.36 -107.21 -16.98
C GLU A 655 68.72 -108.49 -16.19
N GLU A 656 67.98 -108.83 -15.13
CA GLU A 656 68.17 -110.08 -14.36
C GLU A 656 67.72 -111.35 -15.12
N ARG A 657 67.00 -111.21 -16.24
CA ARG A 657 66.39 -112.34 -16.98
C ARG A 657 67.13 -112.72 -18.27
N ASN A 658 68.24 -112.06 -18.59
CA ASN A 658 69.04 -112.36 -19.79
C ASN A 658 70.09 -113.45 -19.53
N SER A 659 70.39 -114.23 -20.58
CA SER A 659 71.14 -115.49 -20.57
C SER A 659 72.62 -115.34 -20.20
N GLY A 660 72.95 -115.36 -18.90
CA GLY A 660 74.34 -115.34 -18.43
C GLY A 660 74.60 -115.38 -16.91
N GLY A 661 73.68 -115.89 -16.07
CA GLY A 661 73.83 -115.91 -14.60
C GLY A 661 73.99 -117.31 -13.95
N ASP A 662 74.64 -117.34 -12.78
CA ASP A 662 75.19 -118.49 -12.00
C ASP A 662 74.28 -119.72 -11.72
N ILE A 663 73.01 -119.68 -12.12
CA ILE A 663 72.06 -120.78 -11.90
C ILE A 663 72.30 -121.98 -12.86
N ALA A 664 73.02 -121.77 -13.98
CA ALA A 664 73.32 -122.84 -14.95
C ALA A 664 74.60 -123.66 -14.64
N LEU A 665 75.58 -123.11 -13.90
CA LEU A 665 76.87 -123.76 -13.62
C LEU A 665 76.82 -124.74 -12.44
N MET A 666 75.88 -124.59 -11.51
CA MET A 666 75.75 -125.47 -10.34
C MET A 666 75.10 -126.84 -10.65
N LYS A 667 74.49 -127.03 -11.83
CA LYS A 667 73.78 -128.28 -12.17
C LYS A 667 74.63 -129.35 -12.88
N SER A 668 75.83 -129.03 -13.39
CA SER A 668 76.68 -129.98 -14.13
C SER A 668 77.74 -130.72 -13.28
N GLU A 669 78.08 -130.21 -12.09
CA GLU A 669 79.14 -130.78 -11.24
C GLU A 669 78.62 -131.88 -10.28
N ILE A 670 77.32 -131.86 -9.96
CA ILE A 670 76.68 -132.82 -9.03
C ILE A 670 76.65 -134.25 -9.59
N HIS A 671 76.70 -134.46 -10.91
CA HIS A 671 76.58 -135.80 -11.49
C HIS A 671 77.90 -136.60 -11.57
N LYS A 672 79.07 -135.97 -11.40
CA LYS A 672 80.37 -136.67 -11.55
C LYS A 672 80.93 -137.24 -10.24
N MET A 673 80.50 -136.75 -9.07
CA MET A 673 81.02 -137.17 -7.77
C MET A 673 80.34 -138.41 -7.17
N GLU A 674 79.18 -138.85 -7.68
CA GLU A 674 78.41 -139.96 -7.10
C GLU A 674 78.93 -141.37 -7.46
N ILE A 675 79.67 -141.52 -8.56
CA ILE A 675 80.02 -142.86 -9.09
C ILE A 675 81.33 -143.43 -8.52
N ARG A 676 82.25 -142.60 -8.02
CA ARG A 676 83.58 -143.04 -7.56
C ARG A 676 83.65 -143.44 -6.07
N LEU A 677 82.57 -143.18 -5.33
CA LEU A 677 82.47 -143.31 -3.87
C LEU A 677 82.02 -144.72 -3.39
N SER A 678 81.60 -145.61 -4.29
CA SER A 678 80.90 -146.85 -3.91
C SER A 678 81.78 -148.10 -3.78
N TYR A 679 82.97 -148.17 -4.40
CA TYR A 679 83.70 -149.45 -4.53
C TYR A 679 84.90 -149.67 -3.61
N LEU A 680 85.64 -148.63 -3.20
CA LEU A 680 86.86 -148.82 -2.41
C LEU A 680 86.65 -148.70 -0.89
N ARG A 681 85.45 -148.25 -0.47
CA ARG A 681 85.06 -148.03 0.94
C ARG A 681 84.60 -149.28 1.73
N LYS A 682 84.61 -150.48 1.14
CA LYS A 682 84.01 -151.67 1.80
C LYS A 682 84.98 -152.64 2.45
N ALA A 683 86.25 -152.69 2.03
CA ALA A 683 87.14 -153.77 2.47
C ALA A 683 88.27 -153.31 3.42
N GLN A 684 88.63 -152.03 3.43
CA GLN A 684 89.73 -151.50 4.24
C GLN A 684 89.25 -150.59 5.38
N GLU A 685 87.97 -150.19 5.38
CA GLU A 685 87.32 -149.34 6.39
C GLU A 685 87.21 -150.03 7.76
N LYS A 686 87.01 -151.36 7.82
CA LYS A 686 86.57 -152.03 9.05
C LYS A 686 87.64 -152.14 10.14
N LEU A 687 88.92 -152.08 9.79
CA LEU A 687 90.03 -152.19 10.75
C LEU A 687 90.58 -150.82 11.16
N VAL A 688 90.40 -149.80 10.31
CA VAL A 688 90.82 -148.43 10.61
C VAL A 688 89.71 -147.62 11.29
N GLN A 689 88.44 -148.02 11.14
CA GLN A 689 87.29 -147.44 11.85
C GLN A 689 87.45 -147.45 13.38
N ASP A 690 88.02 -148.52 13.95
CA ASP A 690 88.19 -148.62 15.40
C ASP A 690 89.29 -147.69 15.96
N MET A 691 90.29 -147.33 15.14
CA MET A 691 91.35 -146.39 15.51
C MET A 691 91.01 -144.92 15.16
N GLU A 692 90.20 -144.67 14.14
CA GLU A 692 89.65 -143.35 13.79
C GLU A 692 88.58 -142.85 14.79
N PHE A 693 87.82 -143.75 15.42
CA PHE A 693 86.76 -143.37 16.37
C PHE A 693 87.28 -142.53 17.55
N CYS A 694 88.50 -142.78 18.01
CA CYS A 694 89.13 -142.02 19.10
C CYS A 694 89.48 -140.57 18.69
N ILE A 695 89.82 -140.32 17.42
CA ILE A 695 90.12 -138.97 16.90
C ILE A 695 88.81 -138.21 16.62
N SER A 696 87.80 -138.86 16.05
CA SER A 696 86.45 -138.28 15.85
C SER A 696 85.81 -137.79 17.15
N ARG A 697 86.09 -138.44 18.30
CA ARG A 697 85.62 -137.96 19.61
C ARG A 697 86.30 -136.65 20.04
N ARG A 698 87.57 -136.41 19.66
CA ARG A 698 88.25 -135.13 19.90
C ARG A 698 87.78 -134.02 18.95
N ASP A 699 87.55 -134.34 17.67
CA ASP A 699 86.97 -133.40 16.70
C ASP A 699 85.59 -132.89 17.15
N ASN A 700 84.71 -133.79 17.62
CA ASN A 700 83.39 -133.40 18.12
C ASN A 700 83.45 -132.49 19.36
N ILE A 701 84.46 -132.64 20.23
CA ILE A 701 84.63 -131.74 21.39
C ILE A 701 85.04 -130.33 20.94
N VAL A 702 85.92 -130.22 19.93
CA VAL A 702 86.35 -128.92 19.37
C VAL A 702 85.23 -128.26 18.59
N ASP A 703 84.52 -129.01 17.74
CA ASP A 703 83.40 -128.49 16.96
C ASP A 703 82.20 -128.13 17.85
N GLU A 704 81.95 -128.82 18.98
CA GLU A 704 80.98 -128.39 20.00
C GLU A 704 81.39 -127.09 20.73
N ALA A 705 82.68 -126.88 21.00
CA ALA A 705 83.17 -125.65 21.61
C ALA A 705 83.02 -124.45 20.66
N MET A 706 83.39 -124.62 19.38
CA MET A 706 83.25 -123.58 18.34
C MET A 706 81.77 -123.29 17.98
N ALA A 707 80.89 -124.29 18.01
CA ALA A 707 79.46 -124.10 17.78
C ALA A 707 78.75 -123.38 18.95
N ARG A 708 79.27 -123.48 20.18
CA ARG A 708 78.76 -122.75 21.35
C ARG A 708 79.08 -121.25 21.30
N GLU A 709 80.15 -120.84 20.62
CA GLU A 709 80.48 -119.41 20.39
C GLU A 709 79.64 -118.76 19.28
N LYS A 710 79.24 -119.50 18.23
CA LYS A 710 78.49 -118.95 17.08
C LYS A 710 76.95 -119.04 17.17
N LYS A 711 76.37 -119.66 18.21
CA LYS A 711 74.90 -119.74 18.42
C LYS A 711 74.45 -119.28 19.82
N ASN A 712 74.48 -117.98 20.10
CA ASN A 712 73.74 -117.43 21.25
C ASN A 712 73.31 -115.94 21.08
N PRO A 713 72.33 -115.63 20.22
CA PRO A 713 71.74 -114.29 20.08
C PRO A 713 70.76 -113.92 21.21
N LYS A 714 71.06 -114.30 22.47
CA LYS A 714 70.29 -113.89 23.66
C LYS A 714 71.14 -113.24 24.76
N ASN A 715 72.47 -113.34 24.71
CA ASN A 715 73.35 -112.58 25.61
C ASN A 715 73.71 -111.17 25.10
N GLN A 716 73.59 -110.87 23.80
CA GLN A 716 73.78 -109.51 23.28
C GLN A 716 72.58 -108.57 23.57
N HIS A 717 71.35 -109.08 23.73
CA HIS A 717 70.20 -108.25 24.10
C HIS A 717 70.25 -107.83 25.58
N ASN A 718 70.64 -108.74 26.47
CA ASN A 718 70.87 -108.41 27.88
C ASN A 718 72.10 -107.51 28.06
N GLN A 719 73.17 -107.68 27.29
CA GLN A 719 74.28 -106.71 27.29
C GLN A 719 73.90 -105.36 26.67
N ARG A 720 73.04 -105.28 25.64
CA ARG A 720 72.52 -104.01 25.09
C ARG A 720 71.53 -103.31 26.02
N ILE A 721 70.71 -104.04 26.78
CA ILE A 721 69.81 -103.47 27.80
C ILE A 721 70.60 -103.02 29.03
N ILE A 722 71.58 -103.81 29.47
CA ILE A 722 72.49 -103.42 30.57
C ILE A 722 73.38 -102.24 30.12
N MET A 723 73.85 -102.21 28.87
CA MET A 723 74.56 -101.06 28.30
C MET A 723 73.64 -99.85 28.18
N LYS A 724 72.38 -99.97 27.72
CA LYS A 724 71.41 -98.87 27.71
C LYS A 724 71.09 -98.36 29.12
N LYS A 725 70.88 -99.24 30.09
CA LYS A 725 70.72 -98.87 31.51
C LYS A 725 71.99 -98.22 32.07
N ARG A 726 73.19 -98.73 31.76
CA ARG A 726 74.47 -98.09 32.14
C ARG A 726 74.66 -96.75 31.43
N LEU A 727 74.19 -96.58 30.21
CA LEU A 727 74.22 -95.32 29.45
C LEU A 727 73.21 -94.32 30.02
N ASP A 728 72.04 -94.77 30.44
CA ASP A 728 71.03 -93.93 31.11
C ASP A 728 71.47 -93.58 32.55
N ASP A 729 72.11 -94.50 33.27
CA ASP A 729 72.75 -94.26 34.56
C ASP A 729 73.99 -93.36 34.44
N GLN A 730 74.74 -93.46 33.33
CA GLN A 730 75.80 -92.50 33.02
C GLN A 730 75.23 -91.15 32.59
N LYS A 731 74.11 -91.08 31.87
CA LYS A 731 73.43 -89.82 31.55
C LYS A 731 72.85 -89.15 32.78
N THR A 732 72.30 -89.91 33.74
CA THR A 732 71.85 -89.36 35.03
C THR A 732 73.04 -88.96 35.90
N LYS A 733 74.13 -89.73 35.93
CA LYS A 733 75.39 -89.31 36.58
C LYS A 733 76.02 -88.10 35.90
N ILE A 734 75.96 -87.96 34.58
CA ILE A 734 76.41 -86.77 33.84
C ILE A 734 75.51 -85.59 34.18
N LYS A 735 74.18 -85.76 34.24
CA LYS A 735 73.28 -84.70 34.74
C LYS A 735 73.58 -84.32 36.19
N GLN A 736 73.92 -85.30 37.05
CA GLN A 736 74.33 -85.06 38.44
C GLN A 736 75.69 -84.36 38.51
N VAL A 737 76.65 -84.72 37.66
CA VAL A 737 77.97 -84.11 37.54
C VAL A 737 77.88 -82.72 36.94
N VAL A 738 76.97 -82.47 36.00
CA VAL A 738 76.65 -81.13 35.47
C VAL A 738 76.01 -80.28 36.56
N LYS A 739 75.07 -80.82 37.35
CA LYS A 739 74.46 -80.11 38.50
C LYS A 739 75.49 -79.85 39.61
N ASN A 740 76.40 -80.79 39.84
CA ASN A 740 77.51 -80.65 40.78
C ASN A 740 78.58 -79.68 40.25
N LEU A 741 78.82 -79.62 38.94
CA LEU A 741 79.66 -78.64 38.26
C LEU A 741 79.02 -77.26 38.32
N GLU A 742 77.69 -77.12 38.20
CA GLU A 742 77.00 -75.85 38.44
C GLU A 742 77.14 -75.41 39.90
N VAL A 743 77.06 -76.33 40.86
CA VAL A 743 77.31 -76.03 42.28
C VAL A 743 78.78 -75.71 42.53
N LEU A 744 79.73 -76.39 41.88
CA LEU A 744 81.17 -76.13 41.97
C LEU A 744 81.54 -74.81 41.28
N VAL A 745 80.95 -74.47 40.14
CA VAL A 745 81.09 -73.18 39.46
C VAL A 745 80.47 -72.06 40.29
N ARG A 746 79.34 -72.30 40.97
CA ARG A 746 78.78 -71.35 41.95
C ARG A 746 79.69 -71.19 43.17
N LYS A 747 80.31 -72.27 43.67
CA LYS A 747 81.31 -72.22 44.74
C LYS A 747 82.63 -71.57 44.27
N GLN A 748 83.04 -71.77 43.02
CA GLN A 748 84.23 -71.18 42.41
C GLN A 748 84.01 -69.69 42.11
N ARG A 749 82.81 -69.30 41.66
CA ARG A 749 82.39 -67.88 41.59
C ARG A 749 82.30 -67.27 42.99
N ARG A 750 81.83 -68.00 44.00
CA ARG A 750 81.82 -67.52 45.41
C ARG A 750 83.23 -67.39 45.98
N VAL A 751 84.13 -68.30 45.65
CA VAL A 751 85.55 -68.22 46.03
C VAL A 751 86.29 -67.13 45.26
N ASN A 752 85.97 -66.91 43.98
CA ASN A 752 86.50 -65.78 43.20
C ASN A 752 85.94 -64.45 43.71
N MET A 753 84.66 -64.35 44.06
CA MET A 753 84.08 -63.16 44.71
C MET A 753 84.69 -62.91 46.10
N LEU A 754 85.02 -63.97 46.86
CA LEU A 754 85.75 -63.85 48.15
C LEU A 754 87.24 -63.51 47.96
N ARG A 755 87.84 -63.89 46.83
CA ARG A 755 89.22 -63.55 46.45
C ARG A 755 89.31 -62.10 45.95
N GLU A 756 88.31 -61.65 45.17
CA GLU A 756 88.12 -60.27 44.72
C GLU A 756 87.74 -59.31 45.87
N LEU A 757 87.11 -59.82 46.95
CA LEU A 757 86.92 -59.12 48.23
C LEU A 757 88.23 -59.01 49.05
N LYS A 758 89.19 -59.92 48.87
CA LYS A 758 90.52 -59.91 49.52
C LYS A 758 91.51 -59.01 48.76
N ASP A 759 91.34 -58.90 47.44
CA ASP A 759 92.19 -58.13 46.52
C ASP A 759 91.66 -56.68 46.26
N GLY A 760 90.68 -56.22 47.04
CA GLY A 760 90.35 -54.79 47.19
C GLY A 760 89.61 -54.11 46.03
N CYS A 761 89.01 -54.84 45.09
CA CYS A 761 88.42 -54.25 43.88
C CYS A 761 86.88 -54.10 43.87
N TYR A 762 86.19 -54.28 45.00
CA TYR A 762 84.77 -53.91 45.17
C TYR A 762 84.51 -53.24 46.53
N LYS A 763 83.89 -52.04 46.53
CA LYS A 763 83.37 -51.39 47.73
C LYS A 763 82.02 -52.03 48.10
N SER A 764 81.92 -52.59 49.31
CA SER A 764 80.62 -53.01 49.88
C SER A 764 79.68 -51.81 49.99
N VAL A 765 78.53 -51.88 49.33
CA VAL A 765 77.47 -50.86 49.41
C VAL A 765 76.56 -51.07 50.64
N ILE A 766 76.81 -52.08 51.48
CA ILE A 766 76.07 -52.26 52.75
C ILE A 766 77.06 -52.59 53.87
N LYS A 767 77.09 -51.76 54.91
CA LYS A 767 78.03 -51.85 56.05
C LYS A 767 77.36 -52.14 57.40
N SER A 768 76.07 -52.47 57.41
CA SER A 768 75.32 -52.84 58.63
C SER A 768 74.14 -53.76 58.30
N GLU A 769 73.87 -54.72 59.17
CA GLU A 769 72.74 -55.66 59.12
C GLU A 769 71.38 -54.94 59.12
N MET A 770 71.29 -53.74 59.72
CA MET A 770 70.06 -52.93 59.69
C MET A 770 69.69 -52.37 58.30
N VAL A 771 70.69 -52.03 57.48
CA VAL A 771 70.44 -51.49 56.12
C VAL A 771 70.04 -52.61 55.15
N LEU A 772 70.47 -53.84 55.43
CA LEU A 772 70.03 -55.02 54.70
C LEU A 772 68.54 -55.30 54.96
N ASP A 773 68.10 -55.18 56.21
CA ASP A 773 66.69 -55.38 56.61
C ASP A 773 65.75 -54.29 56.10
N GLU A 774 66.20 -53.04 56.02
CA GLU A 774 65.43 -51.94 55.39
C GLU A 774 65.24 -52.16 53.89
N GLU A 775 66.30 -52.57 53.18
CA GLU A 775 66.20 -52.83 51.74
C GLU A 775 65.40 -54.09 51.42
N TRP A 776 65.42 -55.07 52.32
CA TRP A 776 64.54 -56.23 52.26
C TRP A 776 63.06 -55.85 52.44
N ARG A 777 62.74 -54.95 53.38
CA ARG A 777 61.36 -54.43 53.56
C ARG A 777 60.92 -53.58 52.37
N ASN A 778 61.81 -52.79 51.79
CA ASN A 778 61.53 -52.00 50.58
C ASN A 778 61.24 -52.90 49.38
N GLN A 779 61.99 -53.97 49.18
CA GLN A 779 61.68 -54.98 48.15
C GLN A 779 60.36 -55.70 48.40
N LEU A 780 60.05 -56.04 49.65
CA LEU A 780 58.78 -56.69 50.00
C LEU A 780 57.56 -55.79 49.71
N ASN A 781 57.67 -54.47 49.98
CA ASN A 781 56.63 -53.50 49.67
C ASN A 781 56.51 -53.24 48.16
N LEU A 782 57.62 -53.22 47.42
CA LEU A 782 57.62 -53.08 45.97
C LEU A 782 56.93 -54.27 45.29
N ASN A 783 57.20 -55.49 45.77
CA ASN A 783 56.56 -56.71 45.28
C ASN A 783 55.06 -56.76 45.59
N LYS A 784 54.62 -56.25 46.75
CA LYS A 784 53.19 -56.11 47.07
C LYS A 784 52.47 -55.15 46.13
N ASN A 785 53.05 -53.97 45.87
CA ASN A 785 52.47 -53.00 44.94
C ASN A 785 52.43 -53.51 43.49
N LEU A 786 53.46 -54.27 43.07
CA LEU A 786 53.48 -54.91 41.75
C LEU A 786 52.43 -56.03 41.64
N ASN A 787 52.16 -56.78 42.72
CA ASN A 787 51.08 -57.75 42.74
C ASN A 787 49.70 -57.10 42.57
N GLU A 788 49.42 -56.00 43.28
CA GLU A 788 48.14 -55.26 43.15
C GLU A 788 47.93 -54.72 41.72
N ILE A 789 48.98 -54.17 41.10
CA ILE A 789 48.94 -53.68 39.71
C ILE A 789 48.69 -54.83 38.72
N MET A 790 49.34 -55.98 38.92
CA MET A 790 49.16 -57.14 38.04
C MET A 790 47.77 -57.80 38.21
N GLU A 791 47.17 -57.76 39.40
CA GLU A 791 45.78 -58.18 39.65
C GLU A 791 44.76 -57.25 38.98
N GLN A 792 44.97 -55.93 39.00
CA GLN A 792 44.15 -54.97 38.24
C GLN A 792 44.29 -55.14 36.73
N THR A 793 45.50 -55.42 36.24
CA THR A 793 45.74 -55.68 34.81
C THR A 793 45.06 -56.99 34.35
N GLN A 794 44.90 -57.97 35.25
CA GLN A 794 44.14 -59.20 34.99
C GLN A 794 42.61 -58.96 34.90
N HIS A 795 42.09 -57.97 35.63
CA HIS A 795 40.68 -57.57 35.57
C HIS A 795 40.35 -56.80 34.28
N ASP A 796 41.23 -55.89 33.86
CA ASP A 796 40.99 -55.01 32.71
C ASP A 796 41.19 -55.69 31.34
N PHE A 797 41.99 -56.77 31.28
CA PHE A 797 42.31 -57.48 30.03
C PHE A 797 42.22 -59.03 30.15
N PRO A 798 41.02 -59.63 29.99
CA PRO A 798 40.78 -61.07 30.23
C PRO A 798 41.54 -62.03 29.31
N LEU A 799 42.02 -61.56 28.16
CA LEU A 799 42.69 -62.36 27.13
C LEU A 799 44.17 -62.66 27.44
N LEU A 800 44.78 -62.00 28.43
CA LEU A 800 46.21 -62.14 28.82
C LEU A 800 46.44 -63.03 30.06
N LYS A 801 45.40 -63.69 30.55
CA LYS A 801 45.34 -64.42 31.83
C LYS A 801 46.49 -65.40 32.08
N ASN A 802 46.99 -66.10 31.05
CA ASN A 802 48.05 -67.10 31.20
C ASN A 802 49.46 -66.49 31.33
N GLN A 803 49.70 -65.30 30.78
CA GLN A 803 50.98 -64.60 30.89
C GLN A 803 51.08 -63.86 32.23
N VAL A 804 49.98 -63.22 32.66
CA VAL A 804 49.88 -62.54 33.97
C VAL A 804 50.04 -63.54 35.12
N ARG A 805 49.43 -64.74 35.02
CA ARG A 805 49.57 -65.79 36.05
C ARG A 805 51.00 -66.31 36.22
N LYS A 806 51.82 -66.32 35.15
CA LYS A 806 53.25 -66.70 35.24
C LYS A 806 54.07 -65.65 35.99
N ILE A 807 53.73 -64.37 35.84
CA ILE A 807 54.43 -63.26 36.50
C ILE A 807 54.03 -63.19 37.98
N LEU A 808 52.75 -63.40 38.31
CA LEU A 808 52.28 -63.51 39.69
C LEU A 808 52.99 -64.65 40.46
N LEU A 809 53.16 -65.82 39.82
CA LEU A 809 53.87 -66.97 40.43
C LEU A 809 55.37 -66.70 40.67
N THR A 810 55.98 -65.76 39.97
CA THR A 810 57.39 -65.36 40.19
C THR A 810 57.56 -64.25 41.23
N LEU A 811 56.47 -63.57 41.62
CA LEU A 811 56.47 -62.52 42.65
C LEU A 811 56.13 -63.06 44.04
N GLU A 812 55.65 -64.30 44.15
CA GLU A 812 55.36 -65.01 45.41
C GLU A 812 56.56 -65.79 46.01
N THR A 813 57.70 -65.82 45.32
CA THR A 813 58.97 -66.40 45.82
C THR A 813 59.96 -65.32 46.19
#